data_AF-A0A1V5XQN3-F1
#
_entry.id   AF-A0A1V5XQN3-F1
#
_cell.length_a   1.000
_cell.length_b   1.000
_cell.length_c   1.000
_cell.angle_alpha   90.00
_cell.angle_beta   90.00
_cell.angle_gamma   90.00
#
_symmetry.space_group_name_H-M   'P 1'
#
loop_
_entity.id
_entity.type
_entity.pdbx_description
1 polymer ?
#
loop_
_entity_poly.entity_id
_entity_poly.type
_entity_poly.pdbx_seq_one_letter_code
_entity_poly.pdbx_strand_id
1 'polypeptide(L)'
;MNYFGISLPARAFAYTGITGLLCLAAATLTNCSPDQEPAKGQLMLVVQTDMPIPKDVDSIRIEISAYGNLLFGNNYAVGPSRLLIPATLAIVAGEQETLPIHIRLTSFQESRPRTLREAVTTVPKDRIGTLRLPIQWLCDGQVKMVNGQVESTCPLGQTCVAGQCMDNKVDSSHLEAYSPRTVFGGGSGAGDGKCFDALPCFSEGAGAEVDRATCSIAEPVTGIGTNVALVMPPKSAGICGPDACLIPLDAHSATGWQSEAGRIVLPSAVCDRLENKQIVAVAVTTACETKTESIPLCGPWSSVIEKPGDFDAKGPDVEQLREDASTQDTTEPPDAEPDTDGGTTPHEVPGPSCKDMTGKECEGKDCCSTILLPGSSFPMGRSQNGNDVCPSNESCEADEQPEHTVKLSEYYLDEFEVTVGRFRRFVDQFDGTPPAKGDGAHPAIPGSGWQSGWNSNLPASKAALLTELNCDSLYQTWRDTPNGTEQLPINCVSWPVAFAFCAWDGGRLPTEAEWENAAAGGDENRLYPWGVTPPDPTLASCYCLYGKNTNCTFSDIAPTGALPKGQGRWGHKDLAGNMMEWVLDWWADNWYAEGGNTCVDCANILLGEYRVLRGGSWVQTQATYFRNASRAYDHPDTRLSSRGFRCARDKNP
;
A
#
# COMPACT_ATOMS: atom_id res chain seq x y z
N MET A 1 -18.14 -1.52 -3.79
CA MET A 1 -17.56 -0.22 -4.19
C MET A 1 -17.59 0.70 -2.98
N ASN A 2 -16.41 1.07 -2.45
CA ASN A 2 -16.29 1.98 -1.32
C ASN A 2 -16.50 3.42 -1.81
N TYR A 3 -17.61 4.03 -1.40
CA TYR A 3 -17.80 5.48 -1.48
C TYR A 3 -16.88 6.12 -0.42
N PHE A 4 -15.75 6.69 -0.83
CA PHE A 4 -14.92 7.53 0.04
C PHE A 4 -15.24 9.00 -0.23
N GLY A 5 -15.94 9.63 0.71
CA GLY A 5 -16.13 11.08 0.75
C GLY A 5 -15.07 11.70 1.65
N ILE A 6 -14.18 12.53 1.09
CA ILE A 6 -13.19 13.28 1.87
C ILE A 6 -13.82 14.62 2.28
N SER A 7 -13.99 14.83 3.58
CA SER A 7 -14.34 16.14 4.16
C SER A 7 -13.05 16.84 4.60
N LEU A 8 -12.76 18.02 4.05
CA LEU A 8 -11.54 18.77 4.37
C LEU A 8 -11.63 19.38 5.79
N PRO A 9 -10.65 19.16 6.69
CA PRO A 9 -10.69 19.73 8.05
C PRO A 9 -10.08 21.14 8.13
N ALA A 10 -10.68 22.01 8.94
CA ALA A 10 -10.07 23.25 9.45
C ALA A 10 -9.21 22.93 10.70
N ARG A 11 -7.97 23.44 10.79
CA ARG A 11 -7.11 23.23 11.97
C ARG A 11 -7.34 24.29 13.06
N ALA A 12 -7.76 23.77 14.22
CA ALA A 12 -7.41 24.10 15.63
C ALA A 12 -7.68 25.50 16.22
N PHE A 13 -8.63 25.55 17.19
CA PHE A 13 -8.43 26.07 18.56
C PHE A 13 -9.46 25.44 19.52
N ALA A 14 -9.03 25.18 20.76
CA ALA A 14 -9.83 24.58 21.84
C ALA A 14 -10.82 25.58 22.46
N TYR A 15 -12.09 25.17 22.70
CA TYR A 15 -12.79 25.12 24.00
C TYR A 15 -14.32 24.96 23.84
N THR A 16 -14.86 24.00 24.59
CA THR A 16 -16.23 23.87 25.18
C THR A 16 -17.47 24.30 24.39
N GLY A 17 -18.37 23.33 24.17
CA GLY A 17 -19.81 23.53 24.41
C GLY A 17 -20.76 23.13 23.28
N ILE A 18 -21.48 22.03 23.52
CA ILE A 18 -22.93 21.84 23.30
C ILE A 18 -23.46 21.72 21.85
N THR A 19 -23.89 20.48 21.56
CA THR A 19 -24.96 19.99 20.66
C THR A 19 -24.94 20.32 19.17
N GLY A 20 -24.94 19.25 18.36
CA GLY A 20 -25.41 19.25 16.98
C GLY A 20 -25.42 17.84 16.41
N LEU A 21 -26.57 17.16 16.47
CA LEU A 21 -26.86 15.89 15.79
C LEU A 21 -26.52 15.96 14.30
N LEU A 22 -25.95 14.90 13.74
CA LEU A 22 -26.07 14.61 12.31
C LEU A 22 -26.21 13.11 12.08
N CYS A 23 -27.31 12.79 11.39
CA CYS A 23 -27.87 11.47 11.17
C CYS A 23 -26.93 10.53 10.42
N LEU A 24 -26.74 9.33 10.98
CA LEU A 24 -26.63 8.11 10.18
C LEU A 24 -28.01 7.81 9.57
N ALA A 25 -28.07 7.61 8.25
CA ALA A 25 -29.20 6.92 7.64
C ALA A 25 -28.66 5.78 6.78
N ALA A 26 -28.72 4.58 7.35
CA ALA A 26 -28.63 3.31 6.67
C ALA A 26 -29.75 3.20 5.63
N ALA A 27 -29.41 2.74 4.42
CA ALA A 27 -30.38 2.45 3.39
C ALA A 27 -31.13 1.16 3.73
N THR A 28 -32.41 1.29 4.11
CA THR A 28 -33.41 0.25 3.87
C THR A 28 -34.50 0.85 2.98
N LEU A 29 -34.99 0.01 2.07
CA LEU A 29 -35.91 0.32 0.98
C LEU A 29 -37.19 1.04 1.43
N THR A 30 -37.45 2.27 0.94
CA THR A 30 -38.80 2.77 0.62
C THR A 30 -38.74 4.04 -0.24
N ASN A 31 -39.68 4.15 -1.19
CA ASN A 31 -39.98 5.33 -2.03
C ASN A 31 -40.04 6.65 -1.22
N CYS A 32 -39.38 7.71 -1.71
CA CYS A 32 -39.66 9.09 -1.31
C CYS A 32 -39.59 10.09 -2.49
N SER A 33 -40.52 11.04 -2.42
CA SER A 33 -40.87 12.13 -3.36
C SER A 33 -39.76 13.17 -3.63
N PRO A 34 -39.93 14.05 -4.64
CA PRO A 34 -38.92 15.00 -5.09
C PRO A 34 -38.97 16.29 -4.26
N ASP A 35 -38.33 16.28 -3.10
CA ASP A 35 -37.92 17.49 -2.37
C ASP A 35 -36.72 17.09 -1.49
N GLN A 36 -35.57 16.87 -2.11
CA GLN A 36 -34.29 16.72 -1.39
C GLN A 36 -33.57 18.07 -1.34
N GLU A 37 -33.08 18.45 -0.16
CA GLU A 37 -32.10 19.53 0.00
C GLU A 37 -30.97 19.37 -1.02
N PRO A 38 -30.45 20.48 -1.61
CA PRO A 38 -29.41 20.39 -2.62
C PRO A 38 -28.19 19.66 -2.04
N ALA A 39 -27.67 18.70 -2.80
CA ALA A 39 -26.46 17.97 -2.45
C ALA A 39 -25.36 18.98 -2.08
N LYS A 40 -24.74 18.82 -0.90
CA LYS A 40 -23.54 19.59 -0.55
C LYS A 40 -22.57 19.55 -1.73
N GLY A 41 -22.00 20.70 -2.09
CA GLY A 41 -21.07 20.85 -3.20
C GLY A 41 -19.97 19.80 -3.20
N GLN A 42 -19.80 19.11 -4.33
CA GLN A 42 -18.85 18.00 -4.47
C GLN A 42 -18.12 18.07 -5.82
N LEU A 43 -16.89 17.58 -5.81
CA LEU A 43 -16.09 17.36 -6.99
C LEU A 43 -15.75 15.87 -7.06
N MET A 44 -16.22 15.21 -8.12
CA MET A 44 -15.90 13.83 -8.41
C MET A 44 -14.68 13.79 -9.33
N LEU A 45 -13.55 13.34 -8.78
CA LEU A 45 -12.36 13.03 -9.55
C LEU A 45 -12.57 11.69 -10.26
N VAL A 46 -12.41 11.67 -11.58
CA VAL A 46 -12.51 10.48 -12.43
C VAL A 46 -11.12 10.15 -12.97
N VAL A 47 -10.61 8.99 -12.57
CA VAL A 47 -9.35 8.44 -13.06
C VAL A 47 -9.66 7.38 -14.10
N GLN A 48 -9.13 7.59 -15.30
CA GLN A 48 -9.20 6.68 -16.44
C GLN A 48 -7.81 6.48 -17.01
N THR A 49 -7.59 5.46 -17.83
CA THR A 49 -6.30 5.24 -18.47
C THR A 49 -6.48 4.70 -19.89
N ASP A 50 -5.61 5.13 -20.82
CA ASP A 50 -5.41 4.48 -22.11
C ASP A 50 -4.23 3.47 -22.07
N MET A 51 -3.50 3.43 -20.95
CA MET A 51 -2.38 2.55 -20.69
C MET A 51 -2.86 1.25 -20.00
N PRO A 52 -2.39 0.07 -20.45
CA PRO A 52 -2.64 -1.20 -19.78
C PRO A 52 -2.24 -1.25 -18.30
N ILE A 53 -3.02 -1.97 -17.50
CA ILE A 53 -2.83 -2.20 -16.07
C ILE A 53 -2.72 -3.72 -15.83
N PRO A 54 -1.78 -4.20 -15.00
CA PRO A 54 -0.72 -3.46 -14.33
C PRO A 54 0.49 -3.21 -15.25
N LYS A 55 0.47 -3.77 -16.47
CA LYS A 55 1.64 -3.85 -17.35
C LYS A 55 2.33 -2.50 -17.56
N ASP A 56 1.57 -1.47 -17.90
CA ASP A 56 2.11 -0.13 -18.18
C ASP A 56 1.89 0.82 -16.99
N VAL A 57 0.91 0.57 -16.13
CA VAL A 57 0.68 1.28 -14.87
C VAL A 57 0.29 0.28 -13.79
N ASP A 58 1.11 0.09 -12.77
CA ASP A 58 0.85 -0.84 -11.65
C ASP A 58 0.31 -0.14 -10.39
N SER A 59 0.49 1.18 -10.31
CA SER A 59 0.07 1.98 -9.16
C SER A 59 -0.14 3.45 -9.52
N ILE A 60 -0.98 4.12 -8.74
CA ILE A 60 -1.24 5.56 -8.84
C ILE A 60 -1.12 6.21 -7.47
N ARG A 61 -0.65 7.46 -7.41
CA ARG A 61 -0.67 8.32 -6.21
C ARG A 61 -1.58 9.50 -6.47
N ILE A 62 -2.54 9.73 -5.58
CA ILE A 62 -3.43 10.89 -5.62
C ILE A 62 -3.11 11.77 -4.43
N GLU A 63 -2.75 13.02 -4.70
CA GLU A 63 -2.46 14.03 -3.70
C GLU A 63 -3.40 15.22 -3.89
N ILE A 64 -3.97 15.72 -2.80
CA ILE A 64 -4.82 16.91 -2.79
C ILE A 64 -4.22 17.86 -1.76
N SER A 65 -3.93 19.08 -2.18
CA SER A 65 -3.33 20.10 -1.34
C SER A 65 -4.08 21.43 -1.45
N ALA A 66 -4.02 22.26 -0.42
CA ALA A 66 -4.47 23.65 -0.46
C ALA A 66 -3.47 24.54 0.29
N TYR A 67 -3.16 25.71 -0.27
CA TYR A 67 -2.14 26.63 0.28
C TYR A 67 -0.78 26.00 0.57
N GLY A 68 -0.38 25.00 -0.22
CA GLY A 68 0.87 24.26 -0.03
C GLY A 68 0.84 23.19 1.07
N ASN A 69 -0.29 23.00 1.76
CA ASN A 69 -0.48 21.91 2.72
C ASN A 69 -1.13 20.71 2.06
N LEU A 70 -0.55 19.53 2.23
CA LEU A 70 -1.16 18.26 1.82
C LEU A 70 -2.37 17.96 2.72
N LEU A 71 -3.54 17.80 2.11
CA LEU A 71 -4.79 17.47 2.79
C LEU A 71 -5.12 15.98 2.66
N PHE A 72 -4.68 15.36 1.58
CA PHE A 72 -4.88 13.95 1.27
C PHE A 72 -3.74 13.48 0.36
N GLY A 73 -3.23 12.28 0.60
CA GLY A 73 -2.15 11.70 -0.19
C GLY A 73 -2.14 10.19 -0.02
N ASN A 74 -2.61 9.45 -1.03
CA ASN A 74 -2.69 7.98 -0.96
C ASN A 74 -2.12 7.34 -2.23
N ASN A 75 -1.46 6.20 -2.05
CA ASN A 75 -1.03 5.31 -3.12
C ASN A 75 -2.05 4.19 -3.29
N TYR A 76 -2.35 3.84 -4.53
CA TYR A 76 -3.26 2.77 -4.89
C TYR A 76 -2.58 1.84 -5.89
N ALA A 77 -2.45 0.56 -5.55
CA ALA A 77 -2.16 -0.45 -6.56
C ALA A 77 -3.38 -0.61 -7.46
N VAL A 78 -3.14 -0.76 -8.76
CA VAL A 78 -4.21 -0.91 -9.76
C VAL A 78 -4.09 -2.28 -10.42
N GLY A 79 -5.21 -2.99 -10.53
CA GLY A 79 -5.16 -4.46 -10.62
C GLY A 79 -6.54 -5.13 -10.76
N PRO A 80 -6.64 -6.39 -11.20
CA PRO A 80 -7.92 -7.10 -11.26
C PRO A 80 -8.40 -7.48 -9.86
N SER A 81 -7.44 -7.62 -8.92
CA SER A 81 -7.62 -7.90 -7.50
C SER A 81 -7.21 -6.71 -6.64
N ARG A 82 -7.24 -5.49 -7.21
CA ARG A 82 -6.85 -4.22 -6.57
C ARG A 82 -7.82 -3.12 -7.01
N LEU A 83 -7.43 -1.83 -6.95
CA LEU A 83 -8.24 -0.74 -7.47
C LEU A 83 -8.47 -0.93 -8.98
N LEU A 84 -9.73 -1.06 -9.36
CA LEU A 84 -10.13 -1.13 -10.76
C LEU A 84 -10.21 0.29 -11.34
N ILE A 85 -9.67 0.47 -12.55
CA ILE A 85 -9.83 1.70 -13.34
C ILE A 85 -10.84 1.41 -14.46
N PRO A 86 -11.84 2.29 -14.72
CA PRO A 86 -12.03 3.63 -14.16
C PRO A 86 -12.32 3.65 -12.66
N ALA A 87 -11.74 4.62 -11.95
CA ALA A 87 -11.94 4.84 -10.52
C ALA A 87 -12.47 6.25 -10.28
N THR A 88 -13.23 6.43 -9.19
CA THR A 88 -13.78 7.72 -8.80
C THR A 88 -13.46 8.06 -7.35
N LEU A 89 -13.07 9.31 -7.08
CA LEU A 89 -12.82 9.82 -5.73
C LEU A 89 -13.65 11.09 -5.49
N ALA A 90 -14.44 11.12 -4.42
CA ALA A 90 -15.27 12.27 -4.09
C ALA A 90 -14.55 13.24 -3.13
N ILE A 91 -14.47 14.49 -3.54
CA ILE A 91 -13.96 15.61 -2.74
C ILE A 91 -15.15 16.47 -2.35
N VAL A 92 -15.41 16.59 -1.05
CA VAL A 92 -16.54 17.36 -0.52
C VAL A 92 -16.08 18.75 -0.11
N ALA A 93 -16.88 19.77 -0.44
CA ALA A 93 -16.59 21.13 -0.01
C ALA A 93 -16.56 21.24 1.53
N GLY A 94 -15.48 21.81 2.06
CA GLY A 94 -15.39 22.20 3.48
C GLY A 94 -16.04 23.59 3.74
N GLU A 95 -15.98 24.06 4.99
CA GLU A 95 -16.59 25.34 5.41
C GLU A 95 -16.00 26.57 4.68
N GLN A 96 -14.75 26.48 4.19
CA GLN A 96 -14.14 27.52 3.35
C GLN A 96 -14.34 27.20 1.87
N GLU A 97 -15.55 27.53 1.40
CA GLU A 97 -16.16 27.07 0.14
C GLU A 97 -15.57 27.61 -1.17
N THR A 98 -14.52 28.44 -1.14
CA THR A 98 -13.94 29.09 -2.35
C THR A 98 -12.46 28.81 -2.54
N LEU A 99 -11.87 27.94 -1.71
CA LEU A 99 -10.45 27.68 -1.74
C LEU A 99 -10.06 26.85 -2.96
N PRO A 100 -9.07 27.31 -3.77
CA PRO A 100 -8.52 26.48 -4.81
C PRO A 100 -7.76 25.30 -4.19
N ILE A 101 -8.09 24.10 -4.64
CA ILE A 101 -7.36 22.87 -4.34
C ILE A 101 -6.45 22.54 -5.50
N HIS A 102 -5.29 21.99 -5.19
CA HIS A 102 -4.34 21.45 -6.15
C HIS A 102 -4.32 19.94 -6.05
N ILE A 103 -4.72 19.27 -7.13
CA ILE A 103 -4.82 17.83 -7.26
C ILE A 103 -3.67 17.36 -8.13
N ARG A 104 -2.93 16.36 -7.66
CA ARG A 104 -1.85 15.71 -8.38
C ARG A 104 -2.16 14.22 -8.48
N LEU A 105 -2.18 13.69 -9.69
CA LEU A 105 -2.32 12.27 -9.99
C LEU A 105 -1.04 11.81 -10.67
N THR A 106 -0.26 10.98 -9.98
CA THR A 106 0.95 10.37 -10.53
C THR A 106 0.68 8.90 -10.83
N SER A 107 1.10 8.41 -11.99
CA SER A 107 1.09 6.98 -12.32
C SER A 107 2.50 6.40 -12.27
N PHE A 108 2.62 5.14 -11.90
CA PHE A 108 3.89 4.44 -11.76
C PHE A 108 3.85 3.08 -12.45
N GLN A 109 5.03 2.60 -12.82
CA GLN A 109 5.30 1.21 -13.18
C GLN A 109 6.61 0.80 -12.50
N GLU A 110 6.61 -0.21 -11.63
CA GLU A 110 7.76 -0.68 -10.88
C GLU A 110 8.41 0.48 -10.12
N SER A 111 7.57 1.30 -9.48
CA SER A 111 7.96 2.52 -8.75
C SER A 111 8.59 3.63 -9.61
N ARG A 112 8.70 3.45 -10.94
CA ARG A 112 9.15 4.51 -11.85
C ARG A 112 7.94 5.38 -12.22
N PRO A 113 7.98 6.70 -12.00
CA PRO A 113 6.89 7.59 -12.40
C PRO A 113 6.79 7.59 -13.93
N ARG A 114 5.57 7.40 -14.44
CA ARG A 114 5.25 7.36 -15.87
C ARG A 114 4.63 8.67 -16.33
N THR A 115 3.58 9.11 -15.63
CA THR A 115 2.86 10.36 -15.92
C THR A 115 2.56 11.14 -14.64
N LEU A 116 2.53 12.46 -14.72
CA LEU A 116 1.99 13.35 -13.68
C LEU A 116 0.92 14.23 -14.31
N ARG A 117 -0.27 14.18 -13.74
CA ARG A 117 -1.41 14.99 -14.14
C ARG A 117 -1.79 15.90 -12.98
N GLU A 118 -1.80 17.20 -13.22
CA GLU A 118 -2.14 18.20 -12.20
C GLU A 118 -3.42 18.96 -12.57
N ALA A 119 -4.19 19.35 -11.57
CA ALA A 119 -5.32 20.26 -11.73
C ALA A 119 -5.47 21.20 -10.54
N VAL A 120 -5.68 22.48 -10.80
CA VAL A 120 -6.01 23.51 -9.81
C VAL A 120 -7.44 23.96 -10.07
N THR A 121 -8.35 23.69 -9.14
CA THR A 121 -9.79 24.01 -9.28
C THR A 121 -10.43 24.32 -7.93
N THR A 122 -11.67 24.77 -7.93
CA THR A 122 -12.53 24.81 -6.73
C THR A 122 -13.57 23.68 -6.76
N VAL A 123 -14.16 23.37 -5.61
CA VAL A 123 -15.28 22.43 -5.51
C VAL A 123 -16.59 23.16 -5.86
N PRO A 124 -17.39 22.70 -6.84
CA PRO A 124 -18.69 23.30 -7.15
C PRO A 124 -19.61 23.29 -5.93
N LYS A 125 -20.44 24.34 -5.77
CA LYS A 125 -21.21 24.56 -4.53
C LYS A 125 -22.58 23.89 -4.50
N ASP A 126 -23.19 23.78 -5.67
CA ASP A 126 -24.60 23.49 -5.88
C ASP A 126 -24.84 22.18 -6.63
N ARG A 127 -23.76 21.45 -6.94
CA ARG A 127 -23.80 20.22 -7.71
C ARG A 127 -22.57 19.35 -7.47
N ILE A 128 -22.63 18.14 -8.00
CA ILE A 128 -21.47 17.26 -8.13
C ILE A 128 -20.85 17.51 -9.51
N GLY A 129 -19.68 18.16 -9.55
CA GLY A 129 -18.92 18.36 -10.79
C GLY A 129 -17.99 17.18 -11.08
N THR A 130 -17.74 16.88 -12.35
CA THR A 130 -16.84 15.81 -12.79
C THR A 130 -15.52 16.41 -13.25
N LEU A 131 -14.41 16.04 -12.61
CA LEU A 131 -13.06 16.36 -13.07
C LEU A 131 -12.38 15.07 -13.56
N ARG A 132 -12.16 14.96 -14.88
CA ARG A 132 -11.40 13.85 -15.45
C ARG A 132 -9.91 14.14 -15.40
N LEU A 133 -9.14 13.21 -14.82
CA LEU A 133 -7.68 13.20 -14.87
C LEU A 133 -7.24 11.89 -15.53
N PRO A 134 -7.33 11.76 -16.87
CA PRO A 134 -6.91 10.55 -17.55
C PRO A 134 -5.38 10.38 -17.49
N ILE A 135 -4.94 9.15 -17.29
CA ILE A 135 -3.57 8.71 -17.46
C ILE A 135 -3.40 8.36 -18.93
N GLN A 136 -2.59 9.14 -19.63
CA GLN A 136 -2.48 9.05 -21.09
C GLN A 136 -1.06 8.71 -21.49
N TRP A 137 -0.90 7.73 -22.37
CA TRP A 137 0.41 7.33 -22.89
C TRP A 137 1.10 8.46 -23.65
N LEU A 138 0.36 9.36 -24.30
CA LEU A 138 0.96 10.52 -24.96
C LEU A 138 1.74 11.41 -23.97
N CYS A 139 1.40 11.36 -22.68
CA CYS A 139 2.09 12.03 -21.59
C CYS A 139 3.16 11.17 -20.89
N ASP A 140 3.37 9.93 -21.32
CA ASP A 140 4.39 9.05 -20.78
C ASP A 140 5.80 9.67 -20.97
N GLY A 141 6.54 9.72 -19.87
CA GLY A 141 7.87 10.33 -19.79
C GLY A 141 7.87 11.86 -19.65
N GLN A 142 6.71 12.52 -19.56
CA GLN A 142 6.61 13.96 -19.25
C GLN A 142 6.70 14.23 -17.73
N VAL A 143 7.60 13.51 -17.06
CA VAL A 143 7.85 13.57 -15.63
C VAL A 143 9.34 13.51 -15.36
N LYS A 144 9.76 14.11 -14.26
CA LYS A 144 11.15 14.09 -13.79
C LYS A 144 11.17 13.95 -12.27
N MET A 145 12.28 13.43 -11.76
CA MET A 145 12.54 13.42 -10.32
C MET A 145 13.39 14.64 -9.96
N VAL A 146 12.94 15.45 -9.01
CA VAL A 146 13.68 16.59 -8.46
C VAL A 146 13.63 16.48 -6.94
N ASN A 147 14.81 16.36 -6.30
CA ASN A 147 14.93 16.22 -4.85
C ASN A 147 14.04 15.11 -4.24
N GLY A 148 13.92 13.97 -4.93
CA GLY A 148 13.08 12.86 -4.50
C GLY A 148 11.58 13.03 -4.73
N GLN A 149 11.13 14.16 -5.30
CA GLN A 149 9.74 14.39 -5.66
C GLN A 149 9.51 14.29 -7.18
N VAL A 150 8.33 13.78 -7.55
CA VAL A 150 7.90 13.74 -8.94
C VAL A 150 7.46 15.14 -9.38
N GLU A 151 8.07 15.67 -10.42
CA GLU A 151 7.69 16.95 -11.02
C GLU A 151 7.32 16.78 -12.49
N SER A 152 6.46 17.69 -12.97
CA SER A 152 6.12 17.79 -14.38
C SER A 152 7.33 18.33 -15.16
N THR A 153 7.53 17.84 -16.38
CA THR A 153 8.45 18.48 -17.33
C THR A 153 7.86 19.72 -17.98
N CYS A 154 6.54 19.94 -17.83
CA CYS A 154 5.88 21.14 -18.33
C CYS A 154 6.28 22.39 -17.55
N PRO A 155 6.15 23.58 -18.17
CA PRO A 155 6.32 24.86 -17.48
C PRO A 155 5.46 24.97 -16.22
N LEU A 156 5.88 25.82 -15.27
CA LEU A 156 5.14 26.06 -14.03
C LEU A 156 3.69 26.47 -14.32
N GLY A 157 2.74 25.85 -13.62
CA GLY A 157 1.30 26.07 -13.83
C GLY A 157 0.73 25.30 -15.02
N GLN A 158 1.50 24.41 -15.64
CA GLN A 158 1.05 23.55 -16.71
C GLN A 158 1.26 22.07 -16.40
N THR A 159 0.48 21.24 -17.06
CA THR A 159 0.43 19.79 -16.91
C THR A 159 0.31 19.14 -18.29
N CYS A 160 0.82 17.93 -18.46
CA CYS A 160 0.67 17.24 -19.74
C CYS A 160 -0.77 16.75 -19.93
N VAL A 161 -1.41 17.16 -21.02
CA VAL A 161 -2.70 16.61 -21.53
C VAL A 161 -2.46 16.15 -22.96
N ALA A 162 -2.79 14.91 -23.31
CA ALA A 162 -2.67 14.39 -24.68
C ALA A 162 -1.29 14.68 -25.34
N GLY A 163 -0.21 14.66 -24.54
CA GLY A 163 1.16 14.91 -24.98
C GLY A 163 1.56 16.38 -25.10
N GLN A 164 0.69 17.33 -24.73
CA GLN A 164 0.98 18.76 -24.73
C GLN A 164 0.92 19.37 -23.34
N CYS A 165 1.77 20.37 -23.08
CA CYS A 165 1.67 21.16 -21.86
C CYS A 165 0.52 22.17 -21.96
N MET A 166 -0.49 21.98 -21.11
CA MET A 166 -1.66 22.87 -21.02
C MET A 166 -1.79 23.41 -19.60
N ASP A 167 -2.53 24.51 -19.45
CA ASP A 167 -2.83 25.10 -18.14
C ASP A 167 -3.44 24.05 -17.19
N ASN A 168 -2.93 23.98 -15.97
CA ASN A 168 -3.47 23.09 -14.95
C ASN A 168 -4.71 23.67 -14.25
N LYS A 169 -5.05 24.95 -14.49
CA LYS A 169 -6.25 25.56 -13.94
C LYS A 169 -7.49 25.07 -14.67
N VAL A 170 -8.46 24.61 -13.89
CA VAL A 170 -9.75 24.17 -14.40
C VAL A 170 -10.84 25.02 -13.75
N ASP A 171 -11.68 25.64 -14.58
CA ASP A 171 -12.83 26.40 -14.09
C ASP A 171 -13.94 25.42 -13.69
N SER A 172 -14.22 25.36 -12.38
CA SER A 172 -15.21 24.44 -11.81
C SER A 172 -16.63 24.70 -12.32
N SER A 173 -16.92 25.92 -12.81
CA SER A 173 -18.23 26.25 -13.38
C SER A 173 -18.50 25.52 -14.69
N HIS A 174 -17.45 25.16 -15.45
CA HIS A 174 -17.55 24.46 -16.73
C HIS A 174 -17.50 22.93 -16.61
N LEU A 175 -17.25 22.39 -15.42
CA LEU A 175 -17.22 20.93 -15.23
C LEU A 175 -18.59 20.31 -15.51
N GLU A 176 -18.66 19.12 -16.09
CA GLU A 176 -19.94 18.46 -16.30
C GLU A 176 -20.55 17.94 -14.99
N ALA A 177 -21.86 17.74 -14.94
CA ALA A 177 -22.50 17.08 -13.80
C ALA A 177 -22.09 15.61 -13.75
N TYR A 178 -21.81 15.09 -12.55
CA TYR A 178 -21.43 13.69 -12.39
C TYR A 178 -22.55 12.72 -12.73
N SER A 179 -22.21 11.74 -13.56
CA SER A 179 -23.06 10.60 -13.91
C SER A 179 -22.20 9.33 -13.95
N PRO A 180 -22.48 8.32 -13.11
CA PRO A 180 -21.75 7.05 -13.17
C PRO A 180 -21.77 6.42 -14.57
N ARG A 181 -22.89 6.57 -15.29
CA ARG A 181 -23.05 6.03 -16.66
C ARG A 181 -22.05 6.60 -17.64
N THR A 182 -21.62 7.85 -17.47
CA THR A 182 -20.64 8.48 -18.37
C THR A 182 -19.20 8.16 -17.98
N VAL A 183 -18.97 7.43 -16.88
CA VAL A 183 -17.64 7.01 -16.42
C VAL A 183 -17.43 5.52 -16.65
N PHE A 184 -18.45 4.72 -16.36
CA PHE A 184 -18.42 3.26 -16.36
C PHE A 184 -19.12 2.66 -17.59
N GLY A 185 -18.98 3.25 -18.78
CA GLY A 185 -19.50 2.63 -20.01
C GLY A 185 -21.00 2.36 -20.03
N GLY A 186 -21.80 3.25 -19.45
CA GLY A 186 -23.25 3.12 -19.34
C GLY A 186 -23.74 2.39 -18.09
N GLY A 187 -22.84 1.77 -17.31
CA GLY A 187 -23.12 1.09 -16.04
C GLY A 187 -23.20 2.03 -14.84
N SER A 188 -23.49 1.46 -13.67
CA SER A 188 -23.45 2.12 -12.37
C SER A 188 -22.09 2.02 -11.69
N GLY A 189 -21.18 1.20 -12.25
CA GLY A 189 -19.83 0.95 -11.74
C GLY A 189 -19.64 -0.46 -11.18
N ALA A 190 -20.72 -1.20 -10.93
CA ALA A 190 -20.68 -2.55 -10.35
C ALA A 190 -20.36 -3.66 -11.36
N GLY A 191 -19.45 -3.41 -12.31
CA GLY A 191 -19.12 -4.36 -13.39
C GLY A 191 -20.23 -4.53 -14.44
N ASP A 192 -21.22 -3.62 -14.44
CA ASP A 192 -22.39 -3.60 -15.31
C ASP A 192 -22.22 -2.69 -16.55
N GLY A 193 -21.01 -2.14 -16.72
CA GLY A 193 -20.64 -1.22 -17.78
C GLY A 193 -20.12 -1.90 -19.04
N LYS A 194 -20.32 -1.27 -20.20
CA LYS A 194 -19.59 -1.62 -21.42
C LYS A 194 -18.13 -1.16 -21.31
N CYS A 195 -17.25 -1.81 -22.06
CA CYS A 195 -15.88 -1.38 -22.22
C CYS A 195 -15.46 -1.55 -23.68
N PHE A 196 -14.38 -0.86 -24.07
CA PHE A 196 -13.83 -0.89 -25.41
C PHE A 196 -12.72 -1.95 -25.51
N ASP A 197 -12.96 -3.02 -26.26
CA ASP A 197 -11.95 -4.06 -26.51
C ASP A 197 -11.14 -3.75 -27.77
N ALA A 198 -9.89 -3.32 -27.57
CA ALA A 198 -9.05 -2.81 -28.64
C ALA A 198 -8.61 -3.90 -29.63
N LEU A 199 -8.24 -5.09 -29.16
CA LEU A 199 -7.67 -6.11 -30.06
C LEU A 199 -8.71 -6.65 -31.06
N PRO A 200 -9.93 -7.04 -30.66
CA PRO A 200 -10.94 -7.48 -31.61
C PRO A 200 -11.37 -6.35 -32.55
N CYS A 201 -11.54 -5.12 -32.04
CA CYS A 201 -12.00 -4.01 -32.88
C CYS A 201 -11.01 -3.66 -34.00
N PHE A 202 -9.70 -3.76 -33.71
CA PHE A 202 -8.63 -3.47 -34.66
C PHE A 202 -8.06 -4.71 -35.37
N SER A 203 -8.68 -5.88 -35.22
CA SER A 203 -8.25 -7.12 -35.90
C SER A 203 -8.23 -6.99 -37.43
N GLU A 204 -9.16 -6.20 -37.99
CA GLU A 204 -9.23 -5.84 -39.42
C GLU A 204 -8.83 -4.37 -39.67
N GLY A 205 -8.21 -3.70 -38.68
CA GLY A 205 -7.84 -2.30 -38.76
C GLY A 205 -6.81 -2.04 -39.85
N ALA A 206 -7.04 -0.99 -40.65
CA ALA A 206 -6.11 -0.58 -41.70
C ALA A 206 -5.14 0.49 -41.17
N GLY A 207 -3.87 0.42 -41.60
CA GLY A 207 -2.94 1.53 -41.42
C GLY A 207 -3.42 2.75 -42.20
N ALA A 208 -3.50 3.90 -41.53
CA ALA A 208 -3.92 5.15 -42.13
C ALA A 208 -2.71 6.00 -42.53
N GLU A 209 -2.78 6.62 -43.71
CA GLU A 209 -1.80 7.61 -44.14
C GLU A 209 -2.01 8.92 -43.39
N VAL A 210 -1.03 9.30 -42.56
CA VAL A 210 -1.06 10.52 -41.76
C VAL A 210 -0.50 11.69 -42.57
N ASP A 211 -1.33 12.68 -42.84
CA ASP A 211 -0.89 13.99 -43.31
C ASP A 211 -0.20 14.72 -42.16
N ARG A 212 1.13 14.79 -42.21
CA ARG A 212 1.96 15.41 -41.17
C ARG A 212 1.81 16.92 -41.09
N ALA A 213 1.40 17.59 -42.17
CA ALA A 213 1.25 19.05 -42.16
C ALA A 213 0.04 19.49 -41.33
N THR A 214 -1.01 18.67 -41.33
CA THR A 214 -2.26 18.94 -40.62
C THR A 214 -2.50 18.01 -39.43
N CYS A 215 -1.56 17.09 -39.17
CA CYS A 215 -1.68 15.98 -38.24
C CYS A 215 -3.04 15.27 -38.31
N SER A 216 -3.43 14.87 -39.51
CA SER A 216 -4.76 14.33 -39.77
C SER A 216 -4.74 13.13 -40.71
N ILE A 217 -5.77 12.29 -40.63
CA ILE A 217 -6.00 11.15 -41.51
C ILE A 217 -7.33 11.29 -42.23
N ALA A 218 -7.51 10.60 -43.35
CA ALA A 218 -8.79 10.57 -44.04
C ALA A 218 -9.85 9.90 -43.16
N GLU A 219 -11.03 10.50 -43.05
CA GLU A 219 -12.13 9.93 -42.28
C GLU A 219 -12.82 8.81 -43.09
N PRO A 220 -13.00 7.60 -42.51
CA PRO A 220 -13.77 6.55 -43.16
C PRO A 220 -15.23 6.97 -43.31
N VAL A 221 -15.82 6.66 -44.47
CA VAL A 221 -17.22 7.03 -44.79
C VAL A 221 -18.24 5.94 -44.50
N THR A 222 -17.82 4.73 -44.15
CA THR A 222 -18.71 3.57 -43.96
C THR A 222 -18.31 2.69 -42.78
N GLY A 223 -19.28 2.28 -41.95
CA GLY A 223 -19.15 1.25 -40.92
C GLY A 223 -19.98 1.55 -39.67
N ILE A 224 -19.70 0.84 -38.58
CA ILE A 224 -20.45 0.91 -37.31
C ILE A 224 -20.05 2.15 -36.51
N GLY A 225 -18.75 2.37 -36.33
CA GLY A 225 -18.22 3.51 -35.58
C GLY A 225 -16.74 3.71 -35.84
N THR A 226 -16.34 4.93 -36.15
CA THR A 226 -14.94 5.27 -36.45
C THR A 226 -14.09 5.20 -35.20
N ASN A 227 -12.98 4.48 -35.27
CA ASN A 227 -12.04 4.28 -34.17
C ASN A 227 -10.61 4.46 -34.65
N VAL A 228 -9.79 5.11 -33.82
CA VAL A 228 -8.38 5.40 -34.11
C VAL A 228 -7.50 4.86 -32.99
N ALA A 229 -6.40 4.19 -33.35
CA ALA A 229 -5.40 3.73 -32.39
C ALA A 229 -3.98 4.05 -32.86
N LEU A 230 -3.10 4.32 -31.90
CA LEU A 230 -1.67 4.37 -32.13
C LEU A 230 -1.14 2.93 -32.19
N VAL A 231 -0.41 2.62 -33.25
CA VAL A 231 0.25 1.32 -33.42
C VAL A 231 1.64 1.42 -32.83
N MET A 232 1.89 0.64 -31.80
CA MET A 232 3.12 0.60 -31.04
C MET A 232 3.96 -0.61 -31.46
N PRO A 233 5.30 -0.56 -31.36
CA PRO A 233 6.14 -1.72 -31.62
C PRO A 233 5.74 -2.93 -30.76
N PRO A 234 6.00 -4.17 -31.21
CA PRO A 234 5.80 -5.35 -30.38
C PRO A 234 6.55 -5.22 -29.04
N LYS A 235 5.95 -5.74 -27.95
CA LYS A 235 6.52 -5.70 -26.59
C LYS A 235 6.76 -4.28 -26.05
N SER A 236 6.05 -3.27 -26.54
CA SER A 236 6.07 -1.91 -26.00
C SER A 236 4.79 -1.58 -25.25
N ALA A 237 4.54 -0.32 -24.92
CA ALA A 237 3.34 0.12 -24.22
C ALA A 237 2.06 -0.09 -25.06
N GLY A 238 0.93 -0.27 -24.40
CA GLY A 238 -0.37 -0.47 -25.04
C GLY A 238 -0.83 -1.93 -25.03
N ILE A 239 -2.08 -2.15 -25.44
CA ILE A 239 -2.75 -3.45 -25.43
C ILE A 239 -2.16 -4.29 -26.55
N CYS A 240 -1.43 -5.36 -26.21
CA CYS A 240 -0.65 -6.13 -27.18
C CYS A 240 -1.40 -7.36 -27.69
N GLY A 241 -1.46 -7.49 -29.01
CA GLY A 241 -1.65 -8.76 -29.70
C GLY A 241 -0.30 -9.40 -30.08
N PRO A 242 -0.30 -10.47 -30.88
CA PRO A 242 0.92 -11.15 -31.31
C PRO A 242 1.88 -10.24 -32.11
N ASP A 243 1.32 -9.35 -32.93
CA ASP A 243 2.07 -8.62 -33.96
C ASP A 243 2.27 -7.13 -33.66
N ALA A 244 1.45 -6.54 -32.79
CA ALA A 244 1.52 -5.11 -32.44
C ALA A 244 0.84 -4.83 -31.10
N CYS A 245 1.16 -3.67 -30.51
CA CYS A 245 0.43 -3.13 -29.37
C CYS A 245 -0.36 -1.88 -29.78
N LEU A 246 -1.52 -1.67 -29.18
CA LEU A 246 -2.46 -0.63 -29.56
C LEU A 246 -2.77 0.30 -28.39
N ILE A 247 -2.83 1.59 -28.67
CA ILE A 247 -3.30 2.62 -27.75
C ILE A 247 -4.46 3.35 -28.43
N PRO A 248 -5.71 2.95 -28.16
CA PRO A 248 -6.87 3.56 -28.80
C PRO A 248 -7.15 4.95 -28.22
N LEU A 249 -7.42 5.90 -29.11
CA LEU A 249 -7.68 7.29 -28.76
C LEU A 249 -9.19 7.54 -28.64
N ASP A 250 -9.57 8.43 -27.73
CA ASP A 250 -10.96 8.84 -27.55
C ASP A 250 -11.44 9.72 -28.71
N ALA A 251 -12.61 9.41 -29.25
CA ALA A 251 -13.29 10.24 -30.22
C ALA A 251 -13.96 11.44 -29.55
N HIS A 252 -14.04 12.56 -30.27
CA HIS A 252 -14.79 13.76 -29.87
C HIS A 252 -14.36 14.34 -28.52
N SER A 253 -13.11 14.08 -28.13
CA SER A 253 -12.52 14.55 -26.89
C SER A 253 -11.57 15.71 -27.16
N ALA A 254 -11.47 16.65 -26.22
CA ALA A 254 -10.43 17.66 -26.22
C ALA A 254 -9.01 17.06 -26.08
N THR A 255 -8.91 15.82 -25.60
CA THR A 255 -7.66 15.09 -25.35
C THR A 255 -7.47 13.90 -26.29
N GLY A 256 -8.39 13.73 -27.25
CA GLY A 256 -8.38 12.67 -28.25
C GLY A 256 -8.47 13.23 -29.66
N TRP A 257 -9.16 12.56 -30.58
CA TRP A 257 -9.27 12.99 -31.98
C TRP A 257 -10.63 13.64 -32.29
N GLN A 258 -10.67 14.52 -33.28
CA GLN A 258 -11.88 15.20 -33.75
C GLN A 258 -12.10 15.02 -35.25
N SER A 259 -13.35 15.05 -35.70
CA SER A 259 -13.70 15.06 -37.13
C SER A 259 -13.88 16.51 -37.58
N GLU A 260 -13.12 16.90 -38.60
CA GLU A 260 -13.16 18.22 -39.23
C GLU A 260 -13.09 18.08 -40.75
N ALA A 261 -14.13 18.58 -41.44
CA ALA A 261 -14.18 18.62 -42.91
C ALA A 261 -13.89 17.27 -43.61
N GLY A 262 -14.36 16.15 -43.04
CA GLY A 262 -14.15 14.80 -43.58
C GLY A 262 -12.74 14.25 -43.32
N ARG A 263 -12.03 14.80 -42.35
CA ARG A 263 -10.74 14.32 -41.87
C ARG A 263 -10.79 14.13 -40.36
N ILE A 264 -10.04 13.14 -39.88
CA ILE A 264 -9.82 12.95 -38.45
C ILE A 264 -8.54 13.69 -38.07
N VAL A 265 -8.69 14.74 -37.26
CA VAL A 265 -7.59 15.51 -36.68
C VAL A 265 -7.12 14.81 -35.40
N LEU A 266 -5.85 14.44 -35.36
CA LEU A 266 -5.23 13.74 -34.24
C LEU A 266 -4.68 14.76 -33.22
N PRO A 267 -4.49 14.37 -31.94
CA PRO A 267 -3.65 15.15 -31.04
C PRO A 267 -2.30 15.41 -31.69
N SER A 268 -1.85 16.66 -31.72
CA SER A 268 -0.62 17.08 -32.41
C SER A 268 0.62 16.29 -31.94
N ALA A 269 0.66 15.92 -30.66
CA ALA A 269 1.72 15.09 -30.10
C ALA A 269 1.85 13.73 -30.81
N VAL A 270 0.78 13.20 -31.43
CA VAL A 270 0.86 11.96 -32.23
C VAL A 270 1.86 12.11 -33.37
N CYS A 271 1.86 13.25 -34.05
CA CYS A 271 2.79 13.50 -35.15
C CYS A 271 4.23 13.68 -34.64
N ASP A 272 4.43 14.33 -33.51
CA ASP A 272 5.75 14.40 -32.86
C ASP A 272 6.26 12.99 -32.49
N ARG A 273 5.39 12.13 -31.95
CA ARG A 273 5.73 10.74 -31.61
C ARG A 273 6.02 9.89 -32.86
N LEU A 274 5.32 10.11 -33.98
CA LEU A 274 5.61 9.47 -35.27
C LEU A 274 6.98 9.89 -35.82
N GLU A 275 7.29 11.19 -35.79
CA GLU A 275 8.58 11.71 -36.26
C GLU A 275 9.75 11.18 -35.43
N ASN A 276 9.55 11.07 -34.12
CA ASN A 276 10.52 10.50 -33.19
C ASN A 276 10.53 8.96 -33.16
N LYS A 277 9.75 8.29 -34.03
CA LYS A 277 9.66 6.82 -34.15
C LYS A 277 9.26 6.12 -32.84
N GLN A 278 8.50 6.82 -31.99
CA GLN A 278 7.97 6.26 -30.74
C GLN A 278 6.70 5.46 -30.99
N ILE A 279 5.98 5.77 -32.08
CA ILE A 279 4.89 4.95 -32.61
C ILE A 279 5.18 4.55 -34.06
N VAL A 280 4.67 3.40 -34.48
CA VAL A 280 4.92 2.78 -35.80
C VAL A 280 3.99 3.33 -36.85
N ALA A 281 2.70 3.46 -36.53
CA ALA A 281 1.65 3.89 -37.44
C ALA A 281 0.42 4.38 -36.66
N VAL A 282 -0.56 4.89 -37.40
CA VAL A 282 -1.92 5.11 -36.90
C VAL A 282 -2.83 4.10 -37.59
N ALA A 283 -3.64 3.38 -36.82
CA ALA A 283 -4.63 2.44 -37.33
C ALA A 283 -6.03 3.06 -37.24
N VAL A 284 -6.87 2.75 -38.22
CA VAL A 284 -8.28 3.15 -38.25
C VAL A 284 -9.15 1.92 -38.55
N THR A 285 -10.27 1.83 -37.85
CA THR A 285 -11.28 0.79 -38.07
C THR A 285 -12.68 1.40 -37.93
N THR A 286 -13.65 0.80 -38.62
CA THR A 286 -15.08 1.11 -38.45
C THR A 286 -15.89 -0.10 -37.98
N ALA A 287 -15.21 -1.17 -37.55
CA ALA A 287 -15.81 -2.48 -37.27
C ALA A 287 -16.55 -2.56 -35.92
N CYS A 288 -16.40 -1.59 -35.02
CA CYS A 288 -17.00 -1.61 -33.69
C CYS A 288 -17.59 -0.25 -33.30
N GLU A 289 -18.32 -0.18 -32.17
CA GLU A 289 -18.83 1.09 -31.63
C GLU A 289 -17.66 2.08 -31.38
N THR A 290 -17.90 3.38 -31.60
CA THR A 290 -16.88 4.42 -31.42
C THR A 290 -16.43 4.50 -29.95
N LYS A 291 -15.12 4.41 -29.70
CA LYS A 291 -14.53 4.68 -28.40
C LYS A 291 -14.65 6.17 -28.06
N THR A 292 -15.23 6.47 -26.91
CA THR A 292 -15.29 7.81 -26.33
C THR A 292 -14.78 7.78 -24.91
N GLU A 293 -14.60 8.95 -24.28
CA GLU A 293 -14.21 9.04 -22.87
C GLU A 293 -15.19 8.34 -21.91
N SER A 294 -16.45 8.15 -22.32
CA SER A 294 -17.44 7.44 -21.52
C SER A 294 -17.34 5.92 -21.61
N ILE A 295 -16.60 5.39 -22.58
CA ILE A 295 -16.40 3.96 -22.79
C ILE A 295 -14.94 3.65 -22.43
N PRO A 296 -14.67 3.21 -21.17
CA PRO A 296 -13.34 2.87 -20.75
C PRO A 296 -12.81 1.68 -21.54
N LEU A 297 -11.48 1.51 -21.59
CA LEU A 297 -10.89 0.28 -22.12
C LEU A 297 -11.37 -0.93 -21.32
N CYS A 298 -11.59 -2.06 -22.00
CA CYS A 298 -11.80 -3.32 -21.30
C CYS A 298 -10.59 -3.62 -20.44
N GLY A 299 -10.86 -4.15 -19.24
CA GLY A 299 -9.86 -4.44 -18.22
C GLY A 299 -8.59 -5.00 -18.88
N PRO A 300 -7.44 -4.32 -18.81
CA PRO A 300 -6.26 -4.60 -19.63
C PRO A 300 -5.55 -5.96 -19.37
N TRP A 301 -6.19 -6.85 -18.61
CA TRP A 301 -5.96 -8.31 -18.55
C TRP A 301 -6.13 -9.00 -19.91
N SER A 302 -6.87 -8.38 -20.85
CA SER A 302 -7.04 -8.93 -22.20
C SER A 302 -5.77 -8.88 -23.05
N SER A 303 -4.68 -8.28 -22.54
CA SER A 303 -3.34 -8.49 -23.10
C SER A 303 -2.88 -9.92 -22.77
N VAL A 304 -3.08 -10.82 -23.74
CA VAL A 304 -2.82 -12.26 -23.63
C VAL A 304 -1.36 -12.55 -23.26
N ILE A 305 -1.11 -12.88 -22.00
CA ILE A 305 -0.18 -13.94 -21.55
C ILE A 305 -0.85 -14.50 -20.29
N GLU A 306 -1.87 -15.35 -20.38
CA GLU A 306 -1.74 -16.82 -20.45
C GLU A 306 -3.07 -17.44 -20.95
N LYS A 307 -2.96 -18.52 -21.74
CA LYS A 307 -3.97 -19.46 -22.33
C LYS A 307 -5.48 -19.08 -22.38
N PRO A 308 -6.14 -19.21 -23.55
CA PRO A 308 -7.56 -18.94 -23.71
C PRO A 308 -8.42 -20.11 -23.19
N GLY A 309 -9.31 -19.80 -22.24
CA GLY A 309 -10.39 -20.71 -21.85
C GLY A 309 -10.81 -20.64 -20.39
N ASP A 310 -11.12 -19.45 -19.85
CA ASP A 310 -12.17 -19.29 -18.82
C ASP A 310 -12.39 -17.80 -18.52
N PHE A 311 -13.33 -17.16 -19.22
CA PHE A 311 -13.93 -15.91 -18.76
C PHE A 311 -15.37 -15.89 -19.25
N ASP A 312 -16.25 -16.51 -18.48
CA ASP A 312 -17.67 -16.18 -18.52
C ASP A 312 -17.89 -14.91 -17.68
N ALA A 313 -18.71 -13.98 -18.16
CA ALA A 313 -18.96 -12.67 -17.54
C ALA A 313 -19.87 -12.76 -16.30
N LYS A 314 -19.75 -13.85 -15.55
CA LYS A 314 -20.42 -14.09 -14.27
C LYS A 314 -19.36 -14.53 -13.28
N GLY A 315 -19.26 -13.82 -12.16
CA GLY A 315 -18.31 -14.16 -11.09
C GLY A 315 -18.43 -15.63 -10.67
N PRO A 316 -17.36 -16.23 -10.15
CA PRO A 316 -17.34 -17.67 -9.86
C PRO A 316 -18.37 -18.02 -8.78
N ASP A 317 -19.10 -19.10 -9.04
CA ASP A 317 -20.03 -19.72 -8.11
C ASP A 317 -19.26 -20.56 -7.08
N VAL A 318 -19.65 -20.47 -5.81
CA VAL A 318 -18.83 -20.87 -4.64
C VAL A 318 -18.84 -22.40 -4.39
N GLU A 319 -19.41 -23.20 -5.28
CA GLU A 319 -19.62 -24.65 -5.04
C GLU A 319 -18.73 -25.61 -5.86
N GLN A 320 -17.91 -25.13 -6.80
CA GLN A 320 -17.25 -26.03 -7.77
C GLN A 320 -15.74 -26.28 -7.55
N LEU A 321 -15.19 -25.95 -6.38
CA LEU A 321 -13.77 -26.20 -6.03
C LEU A 321 -13.57 -27.42 -5.09
N ARG A 322 -14.47 -28.40 -5.11
CA ARG A 322 -14.46 -29.49 -4.11
C ARG A 322 -14.25 -30.92 -4.62
N GLU A 323 -13.92 -31.15 -5.90
CA GLU A 323 -13.81 -32.55 -6.40
C GLU A 323 -12.51 -32.98 -7.11
N ASP A 324 -11.59 -32.07 -7.47
CA ASP A 324 -10.38 -32.49 -8.21
C ASP A 324 -9.11 -32.55 -7.34
N ALA A 325 -9.14 -33.44 -6.34
CA ALA A 325 -7.93 -33.91 -5.66
C ALA A 325 -8.14 -35.32 -5.08
N SER A 326 -8.52 -36.28 -5.92
CA SER A 326 -8.31 -37.69 -5.59
C SER A 326 -7.89 -38.46 -6.83
N THR A 327 -6.63 -38.92 -6.85
CA THR A 327 -6.23 -40.29 -7.20
C THR A 327 -4.70 -40.40 -7.30
N GLN A 328 -4.19 -41.48 -6.68
CA GLN A 328 -2.89 -42.16 -6.91
C GLN A 328 -1.64 -41.50 -6.30
N ASP A 329 -0.72 -42.19 -5.62
CA ASP A 329 -0.53 -43.63 -5.38
C ASP A 329 0.33 -43.80 -4.12
N THR A 330 0.05 -44.88 -3.40
CA THR A 330 0.64 -45.33 -2.13
C THR A 330 2.01 -45.97 -2.31
N THR A 331 2.96 -45.70 -1.40
CA THR A 331 3.83 -46.75 -0.83
C THR A 331 4.46 -46.26 0.50
N GLU A 332 4.05 -46.92 1.58
CA GLU A 332 4.66 -46.90 2.93
C GLU A 332 5.83 -47.91 2.99
N PRO A 333 6.84 -47.78 3.87
CA PRO A 333 6.76 -48.40 5.22
C PRO A 333 7.69 -47.74 6.31
N PRO A 334 7.87 -48.32 7.51
CA PRO A 334 6.88 -48.79 8.50
C PRO A 334 7.06 -48.13 9.89
N ASP A 335 5.98 -48.16 10.67
CA ASP A 335 5.86 -48.15 12.14
C ASP A 335 7.09 -47.79 13.02
N ALA A 336 6.95 -46.66 13.73
CA ALA A 336 7.49 -46.49 15.08
C ALA A 336 6.43 -45.84 15.99
N GLU A 337 6.21 -46.46 17.14
CA GLU A 337 5.26 -46.14 18.21
C GLU A 337 5.44 -44.73 18.83
N PRO A 338 4.45 -44.22 19.59
CA PRO A 338 4.38 -42.80 19.96
C PRO A 338 5.25 -42.52 21.19
N ASP A 339 6.29 -41.70 21.02
CA ASP A 339 7.02 -41.12 22.14
C ASP A 339 6.42 -39.77 22.53
N THR A 340 5.85 -39.76 23.73
CA THR A 340 5.46 -38.57 24.48
C THR A 340 6.72 -37.93 25.07
N ASP A 341 7.22 -36.84 24.47
CA ASP A 341 7.93 -35.82 25.25
C ASP A 341 7.86 -34.45 24.58
N GLY A 342 7.47 -33.45 25.38
CA GLY A 342 7.43 -32.06 24.96
C GLY A 342 8.82 -31.45 25.03
N GLY A 343 9.48 -31.29 23.89
CA GLY A 343 10.78 -30.65 23.78
C GLY A 343 10.86 -29.70 22.60
N THR A 344 10.94 -28.40 22.90
CA THR A 344 11.33 -27.34 21.96
C THR A 344 12.75 -27.60 21.43
N THR A 345 12.89 -28.02 20.17
CA THR A 345 14.19 -28.03 19.50
C THR A 345 14.45 -26.66 18.85
N PRO A 346 15.48 -25.91 19.28
CA PRO A 346 15.88 -24.65 18.64
C PRO A 346 16.32 -24.88 17.19
N HIS A 347 16.06 -23.91 16.32
CA HIS A 347 16.60 -23.90 14.96
C HIS A 347 18.14 -24.02 15.00
N GLU A 348 18.70 -24.97 14.24
CA GLU A 348 19.99 -25.62 14.54
C GLU A 348 21.26 -24.78 14.26
N VAL A 349 21.15 -23.52 13.85
CA VAL A 349 22.28 -22.58 13.77
C VAL A 349 21.84 -21.18 14.20
N PRO A 350 22.26 -20.71 15.38
CA PRO A 350 22.05 -19.32 15.78
C PRO A 350 22.73 -18.39 14.77
N GLY A 351 22.04 -17.30 14.40
CA GLY A 351 22.61 -16.28 13.54
C GLY A 351 23.92 -15.70 14.10
N PRO A 352 24.75 -15.06 13.25
CA PRO A 352 26.04 -14.49 13.67
C PRO A 352 25.95 -13.49 14.84
N SER A 353 24.78 -12.92 15.14
CA SER A 353 24.60 -11.96 16.24
C SER A 353 24.84 -12.53 17.64
N CYS A 354 24.61 -13.83 17.84
CA CYS A 354 24.75 -14.47 19.16
C CYS A 354 26.01 -15.30 19.33
N LYS A 355 26.88 -15.31 18.31
CA LYS A 355 28.15 -16.01 18.39
C LYS A 355 28.97 -15.50 19.58
N ASP A 356 29.40 -16.46 20.42
CA ASP A 356 30.21 -16.23 21.63
C ASP A 356 29.53 -15.36 22.71
N MET A 357 28.20 -15.22 22.70
CA MET A 357 27.46 -14.55 23.78
C MET A 357 27.31 -15.47 25.00
N THR A 358 27.31 -14.88 26.20
CA THR A 358 27.25 -15.62 27.48
C THR A 358 25.84 -15.65 28.08
N GLY A 359 24.86 -15.03 27.41
CA GLY A 359 23.46 -14.95 27.82
C GLY A 359 23.18 -13.92 28.92
N LYS A 360 24.20 -13.29 29.50
CA LYS A 360 24.03 -12.25 30.53
C LYS A 360 23.22 -11.05 30.03
N GLU A 361 23.23 -10.83 28.73
CA GLU A 361 22.51 -9.78 28.04
C GLU A 361 21.00 -10.08 27.91
N CYS A 362 20.57 -11.34 28.12
CA CYS A 362 19.17 -11.78 27.96
C CYS A 362 18.75 -12.68 29.13
N GLU A 363 18.80 -12.12 30.35
CA GLU A 363 18.39 -12.80 31.60
C GLU A 363 19.12 -14.12 31.91
N GLY A 364 20.31 -14.34 31.36
CA GLY A 364 21.04 -15.60 31.48
C GLY A 364 20.55 -16.71 30.53
N LYS A 365 19.63 -16.40 29.62
CA LYS A 365 19.24 -17.26 28.49
C LYS A 365 20.05 -16.92 27.24
N ASP A 366 19.97 -17.79 26.22
CA ASP A 366 20.48 -17.46 24.89
C ASP A 366 19.71 -16.26 24.31
N CYS A 367 20.44 -15.23 23.91
CA CYS A 367 19.88 -14.03 23.27
C CYS A 367 19.29 -14.28 21.87
N CYS A 368 19.63 -15.41 21.25
CA CYS A 368 19.02 -15.89 20.01
C CYS A 368 17.95 -16.95 20.27
N SER A 369 17.46 -17.07 21.51
CA SER A 369 16.30 -17.89 21.81
C SER A 369 15.14 -17.47 20.91
N THR A 370 14.62 -18.45 20.18
CA THR A 370 13.48 -18.31 19.29
C THR A 370 12.42 -19.30 19.71
N ILE A 371 11.16 -18.90 19.59
CA ILE A 371 10.03 -19.75 19.94
C ILE A 371 9.30 -20.09 18.66
N LEU A 372 9.08 -21.40 18.44
CA LEU A 372 8.28 -21.90 17.33
C LEU A 372 6.80 -21.61 17.60
N LEU A 373 6.16 -20.86 16.71
CA LEU A 373 4.72 -20.74 16.68
C LEU A 373 4.15 -21.77 15.70
N PRO A 374 3.18 -22.60 16.13
CA PRO A 374 2.52 -23.52 15.22
C PRO A 374 1.74 -22.74 14.17
N GLY A 375 1.66 -23.25 12.95
CA GLY A 375 0.83 -22.69 11.91
C GLY A 375 -0.62 -22.72 12.36
N SER A 376 -1.27 -21.54 12.38
CA SER A 376 -2.59 -21.36 12.96
C SER A 376 -3.44 -20.41 12.14
N SER A 377 -4.76 -20.57 12.27
CA SER A 377 -5.71 -19.53 11.89
C SER A 377 -6.06 -18.71 13.13
N PHE A 378 -5.93 -17.39 13.08
CA PHE A 378 -6.29 -16.52 14.18
C PHE A 378 -7.08 -15.30 13.70
N PRO A 379 -7.97 -14.73 14.53
CA PRO A 379 -8.60 -13.47 14.24
C PRO A 379 -7.59 -12.33 14.47
N MET A 380 -7.21 -11.66 13.38
CA MET A 380 -6.34 -10.50 13.36
C MET A 380 -7.17 -9.21 13.32
N GLY A 381 -6.74 -8.22 14.09
CA GLY A 381 -7.38 -6.92 14.21
C GLY A 381 -8.43 -6.85 15.32
N ARG A 382 -8.89 -5.62 15.56
CA ARG A 382 -9.76 -5.25 16.67
C ARG A 382 -11.18 -5.73 16.44
N SER A 383 -11.63 -6.61 17.33
CA SER A 383 -13.02 -7.09 17.34
C SER A 383 -14.03 -6.00 17.70
N GLN A 384 -15.25 -6.11 17.17
CA GLN A 384 -16.40 -5.31 17.61
C GLN A 384 -17.09 -5.90 18.86
N ASN A 385 -17.00 -7.23 19.07
CA ASN A 385 -17.67 -7.93 20.18
C ASN A 385 -16.80 -9.03 20.84
N GLY A 386 -15.50 -9.08 20.53
CA GLY A 386 -14.54 -10.07 21.01
C GLY A 386 -13.71 -9.63 22.22
N ASN A 387 -12.55 -10.26 22.39
CA ASN A 387 -11.66 -10.05 23.53
C ASN A 387 -10.84 -8.75 23.42
N ASP A 388 -10.55 -8.28 22.21
CA ASP A 388 -9.85 -7.01 21.95
C ASP A 388 -10.79 -5.80 21.74
N VAL A 389 -12.02 -5.84 22.25
CA VAL A 389 -12.95 -4.70 22.11
C VAL A 389 -12.35 -3.43 22.72
N CYS A 390 -12.46 -2.32 21.98
CA CYS A 390 -11.98 -1.02 22.45
C CYS A 390 -12.61 -0.66 23.80
N PRO A 391 -11.83 -0.38 24.84
CA PRO A 391 -12.37 0.00 26.14
C PRO A 391 -13.28 1.23 26.03
N SER A 392 -14.45 1.20 26.66
CA SER A 392 -15.49 2.25 26.53
C SER A 392 -15.06 3.65 26.99
N ASN A 393 -13.96 3.74 27.73
CA ASN A 393 -13.36 4.98 28.25
C ASN A 393 -12.14 5.44 27.44
N GLU A 394 -11.83 4.79 26.32
CA GLU A 394 -10.66 5.05 25.48
C GLU A 394 -11.06 5.22 24.01
N SER A 395 -10.15 5.75 23.19
CA SER A 395 -10.32 5.87 21.75
C SER A 395 -9.32 4.94 21.06
N CYS A 396 -9.82 3.99 20.28
CA CYS A 396 -9.01 3.09 19.48
C CYS A 396 -9.17 3.46 18.00
N GLU A 397 -8.12 3.22 17.23
CA GLU A 397 -8.08 3.66 15.85
C GLU A 397 -8.96 2.78 14.95
N ALA A 398 -9.36 3.36 13.81
CA ALA A 398 -10.22 2.70 12.84
C ALA A 398 -9.44 1.72 11.95
N ASP A 399 -8.15 1.94 11.74
CA ASP A 399 -7.25 1.08 10.94
C ASP A 399 -6.93 -0.28 11.59
N GLU A 400 -7.34 -0.47 12.84
CA GLU A 400 -7.31 -1.74 13.54
C GLU A 400 -8.47 -2.65 13.12
N GLN A 401 -9.44 -2.14 12.35
CA GLN A 401 -10.65 -2.85 11.92
C GLN A 401 -10.70 -3.06 10.39
N PRO A 402 -11.46 -4.07 9.91
CA PRO A 402 -12.18 -5.08 10.68
C PRO A 402 -11.27 -6.19 11.22
N GLU A 403 -11.73 -6.85 12.28
CA GLU A 403 -11.23 -8.18 12.62
C GLU A 403 -11.50 -9.14 11.46
N HIS A 404 -10.48 -9.90 11.06
CA HIS A 404 -10.52 -10.84 9.94
C HIS A 404 -9.66 -12.07 10.24
N THR A 405 -9.93 -13.20 9.59
CA THR A 405 -9.18 -14.44 9.86
C THR A 405 -7.88 -14.49 9.06
N VAL A 406 -6.73 -14.58 9.72
CA VAL A 406 -5.44 -14.80 9.03
C VAL A 406 -4.95 -16.21 9.29
N LYS A 407 -4.42 -16.87 8.25
CA LYS A 407 -3.76 -18.18 8.35
C LYS A 407 -2.27 -17.99 8.20
N LEU A 408 -1.50 -18.51 9.14
CA LEU A 408 -0.04 -18.48 9.09
C LEU A 408 0.52 -19.90 9.02
N SER A 409 1.57 -20.08 8.25
CA SER A 409 2.47 -21.22 8.32
C SER A 409 3.21 -21.24 9.67
N GLU A 410 3.92 -22.33 9.96
CA GLU A 410 4.80 -22.39 11.13
C GLU A 410 6.01 -21.46 10.93
N TYR A 411 6.34 -20.67 11.96
CA TYR A 411 7.49 -19.77 11.95
C TYR A 411 8.09 -19.65 13.34
N TYR A 412 9.35 -19.27 13.41
CA TYR A 412 10.04 -18.90 14.63
C TYR A 412 10.02 -17.38 14.79
N LEU A 413 9.81 -16.91 16.01
CA LEU A 413 9.97 -15.50 16.38
C LEU A 413 10.96 -15.40 17.54
N ASP A 414 11.83 -14.39 17.51
CA ASP A 414 12.77 -14.12 18.60
C ASP A 414 12.01 -13.92 19.92
N GLU A 415 12.45 -14.61 20.99
CA GLU A 415 11.85 -14.48 22.34
C GLU A 415 11.95 -13.05 22.86
N PHE A 416 13.04 -12.35 22.52
CA PHE A 416 13.40 -11.01 22.97
C PHE A 416 13.50 -10.03 21.79
N GLU A 417 13.35 -8.74 22.09
CA GLU A 417 13.81 -7.67 21.19
C GLU A 417 15.32 -7.82 20.92
N VAL A 418 15.79 -7.34 19.77
CA VAL A 418 17.24 -7.34 19.49
C VAL A 418 17.95 -6.45 20.49
N THR A 419 18.92 -7.01 21.22
CA THR A 419 19.69 -6.26 22.22
C THR A 419 20.82 -5.44 21.61
N VAL A 420 21.28 -4.41 22.34
CA VAL A 420 22.51 -3.68 21.98
C VAL A 420 23.70 -4.64 21.83
N GLY A 421 23.80 -5.68 22.67
CA GLY A 421 24.84 -6.70 22.60
C GLY A 421 24.85 -7.47 21.27
N ARG A 422 23.67 -7.95 20.82
CA ARG A 422 23.50 -8.59 19.50
C ARG A 422 23.81 -7.61 18.38
N PHE A 423 23.27 -6.40 18.46
CA PHE A 423 23.45 -5.37 17.43
C PHE A 423 24.91 -4.93 17.27
N ARG A 424 25.70 -4.93 18.36
CA ARG A 424 27.13 -4.62 18.31
C ARG A 424 27.91 -5.56 17.40
N ARG A 425 27.54 -6.85 17.33
CA ARG A 425 28.17 -7.82 16.40
C ARG A 425 27.92 -7.47 14.94
N PHE A 426 26.71 -7.01 14.64
CA PHE A 426 26.37 -6.51 13.31
C PHE A 426 27.19 -5.26 12.98
N VAL A 427 27.24 -4.27 13.88
CA VAL A 427 28.05 -3.05 13.72
C VAL A 427 29.55 -3.35 13.54
N ASP A 428 30.05 -4.41 14.18
CA ASP A 428 31.44 -4.85 14.02
C ASP A 428 31.78 -5.35 12.63
N GLN A 429 30.81 -5.95 11.92
CA GLN A 429 30.96 -6.47 10.56
C GLN A 429 30.39 -5.55 9.48
N PHE A 430 29.62 -4.53 9.86
CA PHE A 430 28.96 -3.63 8.92
C PHE A 430 29.98 -2.78 8.16
N ASP A 431 29.99 -2.91 6.84
CA ASP A 431 30.85 -2.13 5.93
C ASP A 431 30.05 -1.18 5.01
N GLY A 432 28.72 -1.20 5.09
CA GLY A 432 27.82 -0.43 4.22
C GLY A 432 27.34 -1.20 2.99
N THR A 433 27.76 -2.45 2.80
CA THR A 433 27.26 -3.30 1.72
C THR A 433 25.79 -3.68 1.99
N PRO A 434 24.86 -3.36 1.08
CA PRO A 434 23.46 -3.73 1.27
C PRO A 434 23.27 -5.25 1.11
N PRO A 435 22.24 -5.84 1.75
CA PRO A 435 21.84 -7.21 1.47
C PRO A 435 21.61 -7.45 -0.03
N ALA A 436 21.82 -8.69 -0.48
CA ALA A 436 21.51 -9.06 -1.85
C ALA A 436 20.00 -9.01 -2.10
N LYS A 437 19.59 -8.80 -3.35
CA LYS A 437 18.17 -8.79 -3.70
C LYS A 437 17.54 -10.14 -3.33
N GLY A 438 16.49 -10.11 -2.52
CA GLY A 438 15.79 -11.30 -2.03
C GLY A 438 16.27 -11.80 -0.67
N ASP A 439 17.35 -11.27 -0.10
CA ASP A 439 17.78 -11.64 1.26
C ASP A 439 16.70 -11.28 2.27
N GLY A 440 16.52 -12.12 3.29
CA GLY A 440 15.47 -11.94 4.30
C GLY A 440 14.04 -12.06 3.75
N ALA A 441 13.85 -12.75 2.62
CA ALA A 441 12.51 -13.01 2.10
C ALA A 441 11.75 -14.02 2.97
N HIS A 442 10.46 -13.77 3.14
CA HIS A 442 9.50 -14.76 3.60
C HIS A 442 9.21 -15.75 2.43
N PRO A 443 9.30 -17.08 2.64
CA PRO A 443 9.20 -18.08 1.57
C PRO A 443 7.85 -18.09 0.86
N ALA A 444 6.77 -17.85 1.59
CA ALA A 444 5.42 -17.76 1.01
C ALA A 444 5.03 -16.40 0.42
N ILE A 445 5.88 -15.35 0.55
CA ILE A 445 5.53 -13.98 0.13
C ILE A 445 6.54 -13.50 -0.91
N PRO A 446 6.25 -13.66 -2.22
CA PRO A 446 7.12 -13.18 -3.29
C PRO A 446 7.38 -11.68 -3.17
N GLY A 447 8.65 -11.27 -3.23
CA GLY A 447 9.04 -9.86 -3.17
C GLY A 447 9.17 -9.28 -1.76
N SER A 448 8.97 -10.08 -0.71
CA SER A 448 9.20 -9.68 0.70
C SER A 448 10.67 -9.46 1.06
N GLY A 449 11.60 -10.07 0.33
CA GLY A 449 13.04 -9.91 0.55
C GLY A 449 13.57 -8.52 0.17
N TRP A 450 14.84 -8.28 0.50
CA TRP A 450 15.51 -7.01 0.22
C TRP A 450 15.37 -6.60 -1.24
N GLN A 451 15.00 -5.34 -1.48
CA GLN A 451 14.87 -4.79 -2.82
C GLN A 451 16.03 -3.84 -3.12
N SER A 452 16.60 -3.92 -4.33
CA SER A 452 17.74 -3.07 -4.72
C SER A 452 17.43 -1.56 -4.65
N GLY A 453 16.16 -1.17 -4.74
CA GLY A 453 15.73 0.22 -4.55
C GLY A 453 15.91 0.74 -3.12
N TRP A 454 16.12 -0.14 -2.14
CA TRP A 454 16.35 0.24 -0.73
C TRP A 454 17.83 0.48 -0.41
N ASN A 455 18.74 0.18 -1.34
CA ASN A 455 20.18 0.32 -1.13
C ASN A 455 20.59 1.73 -0.71
N SER A 456 19.91 2.76 -1.25
CA SER A 456 20.17 4.16 -0.89
C SER A 456 19.73 4.55 0.52
N ASN A 457 18.90 3.73 1.16
CA ASN A 457 18.31 3.99 2.47
C ASN A 457 19.12 3.30 3.58
N LEU A 458 20.15 2.54 3.22
CA LEU A 458 21.07 1.91 4.15
C LEU A 458 22.30 2.83 4.37
N PRO A 459 22.85 2.95 5.59
CA PRO A 459 24.04 3.74 5.83
C PRO A 459 25.21 3.25 4.99
N ALA A 460 25.87 4.14 4.26
CA ALA A 460 26.92 3.78 3.30
C ALA A 460 28.23 3.28 3.95
N SER A 461 28.35 3.30 5.28
CA SER A 461 29.52 2.82 6.02
C SER A 461 29.23 2.63 7.51
N LYS A 462 30.12 1.92 8.22
CA LYS A 462 30.11 1.83 9.69
C LYS A 462 30.02 3.20 10.37
N ALA A 463 30.78 4.19 9.89
CA ALA A 463 30.79 5.52 10.50
C ALA A 463 29.43 6.24 10.32
N ALA A 464 28.77 6.06 9.18
CA ALA A 464 27.42 6.56 8.94
C ALA A 464 26.42 5.87 9.88
N LEU A 465 26.48 4.54 9.99
CA LEU A 465 25.63 3.78 10.91
C LEU A 465 25.80 4.24 12.37
N LEU A 466 27.05 4.40 12.84
CA LEU A 466 27.31 4.91 14.20
C LEU A 466 26.74 6.32 14.41
N THR A 467 26.79 7.18 13.39
CA THR A 467 26.17 8.51 13.45
C THR A 467 24.65 8.40 13.57
N GLU A 468 24.04 7.46 12.86
CA GLU A 468 22.60 7.23 12.91
C GLU A 468 22.11 6.66 14.24
N LEU A 469 22.87 5.79 14.90
CA LEU A 469 22.51 5.23 16.20
C LEU A 469 22.52 6.30 17.32
N ASN A 470 23.19 7.42 17.11
CA ASN A 470 23.18 8.57 18.01
C ASN A 470 21.99 9.51 17.73
N CYS A 471 20.76 8.98 17.75
CA CYS A 471 19.56 9.76 17.38
C CYS A 471 19.06 10.69 18.50
N ASP A 472 19.33 10.33 19.76
CA ASP A 472 18.77 11.00 20.93
C ASP A 472 19.73 10.87 22.12
N SER A 473 20.40 11.97 22.45
CA SER A 473 21.42 11.98 23.52
C SER A 473 20.91 11.57 24.91
N LEU A 474 19.59 11.66 25.16
CA LEU A 474 18.99 11.33 26.45
C LEU A 474 18.63 9.86 26.54
N TYR A 475 18.17 9.27 25.44
CA TYR A 475 17.49 7.96 25.46
C TYR A 475 18.06 6.90 24.52
N GLN A 476 19.10 7.20 23.73
CA GLN A 476 19.78 6.19 22.92
C GLN A 476 20.41 5.09 23.80
N THR A 477 20.17 3.83 23.44
CA THR A 477 20.75 2.67 24.16
C THR A 477 22.14 2.32 23.64
N TRP A 478 22.45 2.68 22.39
CA TRP A 478 23.78 2.50 21.81
C TRP A 478 24.84 3.40 22.45
N ARG A 479 26.00 2.79 22.73
CA ARG A 479 27.23 3.45 23.19
C ARG A 479 28.40 2.87 22.43
N ASP A 480 29.26 3.74 21.86
CA ASP A 480 30.40 3.30 21.04
C ASP A 480 31.30 2.32 21.77
N THR A 481 31.55 2.57 23.07
CA THR A 481 32.19 1.63 23.97
C THR A 481 31.16 0.93 24.87
N PRO A 482 31.24 -0.41 25.02
CA PRO A 482 30.39 -1.14 25.95
C PRO A 482 30.44 -0.56 27.37
N ASN A 483 29.27 -0.33 27.96
CA ASN A 483 29.18 0.30 29.28
C ASN A 483 28.01 -0.22 30.14
N GLY A 484 27.51 -1.42 29.84
CA GLY A 484 26.42 -2.05 30.60
C GLY A 484 25.04 -1.69 30.07
N THR A 485 24.92 -1.31 28.79
CA THR A 485 23.64 -1.18 28.07
C THR A 485 23.38 -2.35 27.13
N GLU A 486 24.29 -3.33 27.08
CA GLU A 486 24.27 -4.48 26.17
C GLU A 486 23.01 -5.36 26.29
N GLN A 487 22.35 -5.32 27.45
CA GLN A 487 21.10 -6.01 27.77
C GLN A 487 19.83 -5.22 27.43
N LEU A 488 19.96 -3.94 27.09
CA LEU A 488 18.83 -3.11 26.67
C LEU A 488 18.49 -3.44 25.20
N PRO A 489 17.23 -3.26 24.80
CA PRO A 489 16.88 -3.31 23.37
C PRO A 489 17.64 -2.23 22.61
N ILE A 490 18.07 -2.56 21.39
CA ILE A 490 18.62 -1.56 20.49
C ILE A 490 17.49 -0.61 20.08
N ASN A 491 17.75 0.70 20.14
CA ASN A 491 16.85 1.73 19.62
C ASN A 491 17.56 2.67 18.65
N CYS A 492 16.88 3.72 18.19
CA CYS A 492 17.42 4.64 17.17
C CYS A 492 17.74 3.93 15.84
N VAL A 493 17.09 2.81 15.55
CA VAL A 493 17.31 2.02 14.33
C VAL A 493 16.18 2.30 13.33
N SER A 494 16.56 2.64 12.10
CA SER A 494 15.63 2.79 10.97
C SER A 494 15.18 1.42 10.45
N TRP A 495 14.05 1.38 9.75
CA TRP A 495 13.53 0.14 9.18
C TRP A 495 14.53 -0.58 8.24
N PRO A 496 15.24 0.10 7.32
CA PRO A 496 16.22 -0.57 6.45
C PRO A 496 17.37 -1.22 7.22
N VAL A 497 17.81 -0.59 8.32
CA VAL A 497 18.88 -1.14 9.17
C VAL A 497 18.37 -2.34 9.98
N ALA A 498 17.15 -2.26 10.52
CA ALA A 498 16.51 -3.39 11.21
C ALA A 498 16.34 -4.60 10.28
N PHE A 499 15.87 -4.37 9.04
CA PHE A 499 15.77 -5.41 8.02
C PHE A 499 17.15 -6.01 7.70
N ALA A 500 18.14 -5.17 7.40
CA ALA A 500 19.49 -5.62 7.06
C ALA A 500 20.13 -6.43 8.20
N PHE A 501 19.89 -6.07 9.46
CA PHE A 501 20.29 -6.87 10.61
C PHE A 501 19.64 -8.24 10.58
N CYS A 502 18.32 -8.34 10.45
CA CYS A 502 17.65 -9.64 10.49
C CYS A 502 18.07 -10.54 9.32
N ALA A 503 18.23 -9.98 8.12
CA ALA A 503 18.75 -10.70 6.96
C ALA A 503 20.18 -11.22 7.19
N TRP A 504 21.07 -10.36 7.72
CA TRP A 504 22.44 -10.77 8.09
C TRP A 504 22.46 -11.82 9.20
N ASP A 505 21.51 -11.76 10.14
CA ASP A 505 21.37 -12.71 11.23
C ASP A 505 20.69 -14.03 10.82
N GLY A 506 20.50 -14.26 9.51
CA GLY A 506 19.93 -15.48 8.94
C GLY A 506 18.41 -15.59 9.11
N GLY A 507 17.72 -14.47 9.28
CA GLY A 507 16.26 -14.41 9.38
C GLY A 507 15.68 -13.25 8.56
N ARG A 508 14.56 -12.71 9.03
CA ARG A 508 13.82 -11.60 8.41
C ARG A 508 13.09 -10.79 9.46
N LEU A 509 12.55 -9.63 9.09
CA LEU A 509 11.53 -9.00 9.93
C LEU A 509 10.25 -9.86 9.91
N PRO A 510 9.52 -9.95 11.04
CA PRO A 510 8.20 -10.60 11.04
C PRO A 510 7.24 -9.81 10.17
N THR A 511 6.23 -10.48 9.60
CA THR A 511 5.05 -9.77 9.08
C THR A 511 4.25 -9.18 10.25
N GLU A 512 3.41 -8.18 9.96
CA GLU A 512 2.48 -7.65 10.96
C GLU A 512 1.57 -8.75 11.52
N ALA A 513 1.14 -9.67 10.67
CA ALA A 513 0.29 -10.80 11.05
C ALA A 513 1.03 -11.79 11.96
N GLU A 514 2.28 -12.14 11.66
CA GLU A 514 3.11 -12.99 12.51
C GLU A 514 3.36 -12.37 13.88
N TRP A 515 3.61 -11.06 13.91
CA TRP A 515 3.79 -10.34 15.15
C TRP A 515 2.50 -10.34 15.98
N GLU A 516 1.35 -10.00 15.37
CA GLU A 516 0.07 -9.96 16.07
C GLU A 516 -0.33 -11.35 16.56
N ASN A 517 -0.15 -12.39 15.75
CA ASN A 517 -0.42 -13.77 16.15
C ASN A 517 0.33 -14.09 17.45
N ALA A 518 1.64 -13.82 17.49
CA ALA A 518 2.51 -14.08 18.64
C ALA A 518 2.14 -13.27 19.90
N ALA A 519 1.62 -12.05 19.72
CA ALA A 519 1.17 -11.21 20.82
C ALA A 519 -0.24 -11.61 21.30
N ALA A 520 -1.16 -11.90 20.39
CA ALA A 520 -2.55 -12.26 20.66
C ALA A 520 -2.73 -13.63 21.30
N GLY A 521 -1.70 -14.46 21.39
CA GLY A 521 -1.89 -15.83 21.84
C GLY A 521 -2.60 -16.69 20.78
N GLY A 522 -2.62 -16.25 19.52
CA GLY A 522 -3.18 -16.97 18.39
C GLY A 522 -4.70 -16.90 18.42
N ASP A 523 -5.35 -18.05 18.36
CA ASP A 523 -6.81 -18.18 18.41
C ASP A 523 -7.44 -17.69 19.72
N GLU A 524 -6.66 -17.48 20.78
CA GLU A 524 -7.13 -16.88 22.03
C GLU A 524 -7.49 -15.37 21.88
N ASN A 525 -6.95 -14.69 20.86
CA ASN A 525 -7.18 -13.26 20.59
C ASN A 525 -7.11 -12.39 21.86
N ARG A 526 -6.03 -12.51 22.62
CA ARG A 526 -5.87 -11.76 23.87
C ARG A 526 -5.80 -10.26 23.58
N LEU A 527 -6.32 -9.46 24.52
CA LEU A 527 -6.24 -7.99 24.49
C LEU A 527 -4.79 -7.48 24.62
N TYR A 528 -4.03 -8.07 25.54
CA TYR A 528 -2.59 -7.85 25.77
C TYR A 528 -1.86 -9.21 25.74
N PRO A 529 -0.52 -9.26 25.59
CA PRO A 529 0.19 -10.54 25.53
C PRO A 529 -0.09 -11.48 26.71
N TRP A 530 -0.17 -10.90 27.91
CA TRP A 530 -0.44 -11.61 29.18
C TRP A 530 -1.93 -11.83 29.49
N GLY A 531 -2.86 -11.32 28.68
CA GLY A 531 -4.31 -11.48 28.88
C GLY A 531 -5.08 -10.17 28.78
N VAL A 532 -5.92 -9.87 29.77
CA VAL A 532 -6.88 -8.73 29.72
C VAL A 532 -6.59 -7.63 30.73
N THR A 533 -5.69 -7.86 31.68
CA THR A 533 -5.33 -6.86 32.68
C THR A 533 -4.57 -5.72 32.02
N PRO A 534 -4.96 -4.44 32.20
CA PRO A 534 -4.23 -3.30 31.65
C PRO A 534 -2.74 -3.30 32.07
N PRO A 535 -1.85 -2.74 31.23
CA PRO A 535 -0.42 -2.71 31.54
C PRO A 535 -0.12 -1.94 32.83
N ASP A 536 0.83 -2.47 33.59
CA ASP A 536 1.44 -1.84 34.76
C ASP A 536 2.95 -2.16 34.79
N PRO A 537 3.76 -1.48 35.62
CA PRO A 537 5.21 -1.68 35.68
C PRO A 537 5.70 -3.09 36.04
N THR A 538 4.82 -3.98 36.47
CA THR A 538 5.13 -5.40 36.71
C THR A 538 4.88 -6.28 35.49
N LEU A 539 4.16 -5.76 34.50
CA LEU A 539 3.76 -6.42 33.25
C LEU A 539 4.51 -5.86 32.04
N ALA A 540 4.71 -4.54 31.92
CA ALA A 540 5.35 -3.93 30.76
C ALA A 540 6.22 -2.71 31.12
N SER A 541 7.24 -2.44 30.29
CA SER A 541 7.92 -1.16 30.30
C SER A 541 7.06 -0.15 29.53
N CYS A 542 6.33 0.67 30.27
CA CYS A 542 5.32 1.57 29.72
C CYS A 542 5.26 2.86 30.54
N TYR A 543 4.61 3.91 30.02
CA TYR A 543 4.21 5.08 30.80
C TYR A 543 5.37 5.86 31.46
N CYS A 544 6.55 5.90 30.83
CA CYS A 544 7.78 6.38 31.48
C CYS A 544 8.03 5.68 32.82
N LEU A 545 7.77 4.36 32.87
CA LEU A 545 7.63 3.50 34.08
C LEU A 545 6.99 4.21 35.30
N TYR A 546 5.96 5.02 34.97
CA TYR A 546 4.86 5.57 35.77
C TYR A 546 5.09 6.79 36.69
N GLY A 547 5.65 7.88 36.15
CA GLY A 547 5.59 9.21 36.79
C GLY A 547 4.26 10.00 36.65
N LYS A 548 3.19 9.43 36.05
CA LYS A 548 1.91 10.11 35.65
C LYS A 548 2.06 11.50 34.98
N ASN A 549 3.26 11.84 34.53
CA ASN A 549 3.68 13.08 33.88
C ASN A 549 4.68 12.72 32.76
N THR A 550 4.88 13.63 31.82
CA THR A 550 5.72 13.53 30.60
C THR A 550 7.24 13.46 30.84
N ASN A 551 7.72 13.10 32.04
CA ASN A 551 9.13 13.20 32.43
C ASN A 551 9.83 11.82 32.44
N CYS A 552 9.92 11.23 31.26
CA CYS A 552 10.67 10.01 30.97
C CYS A 552 12.17 10.13 31.29
N THR A 553 12.79 9.04 31.74
CA THR A 553 14.22 8.92 32.06
C THR A 553 14.82 7.71 31.38
N PHE A 554 16.15 7.69 31.21
CA PHE A 554 16.85 6.55 30.59
C PHE A 554 16.60 5.22 31.32
N SER A 555 16.38 5.25 32.64
CA SER A 555 16.07 4.06 33.45
C SER A 555 14.68 3.47 33.19
N ASP A 556 13.83 4.16 32.43
CA ASP A 556 12.51 3.64 32.07
C ASP A 556 12.59 2.62 30.91
N ILE A 557 13.73 2.58 30.21
CA ILE A 557 14.03 1.55 29.22
C ILE A 557 14.49 0.30 29.98
N ALA A 558 13.70 -0.77 29.92
CA ALA A 558 13.99 -1.99 30.65
C ALA A 558 14.99 -2.87 29.87
N PRO A 559 15.88 -3.62 30.56
CA PRO A 559 16.55 -4.75 29.94
C PRO A 559 15.53 -5.69 29.30
N THR A 560 15.88 -6.22 28.12
CA THR A 560 15.01 -7.19 27.43
C THR A 560 14.71 -8.37 28.37
N GLY A 561 13.44 -8.74 28.45
CA GLY A 561 12.92 -9.84 29.25
C GLY A 561 12.63 -9.52 30.73
N ALA A 562 13.07 -8.36 31.24
CA ALA A 562 13.07 -8.07 32.69
C ALA A 562 11.71 -8.14 33.39
N LEU A 563 10.60 -8.15 32.65
CA LEU A 563 9.23 -8.21 33.15
C LEU A 563 8.55 -9.54 32.78
N PRO A 564 8.92 -10.66 33.43
CA PRO A 564 8.49 -11.98 33.01
C PRO A 564 6.99 -12.24 33.14
N LYS A 565 6.26 -11.46 33.96
CA LYS A 565 4.80 -11.56 34.08
C LYS A 565 4.06 -11.00 32.85
N GLY A 566 4.73 -10.18 32.03
CA GLY A 566 4.21 -9.65 30.77
C GLY A 566 4.42 -10.56 29.56
N GLN A 567 4.88 -11.79 29.76
CA GLN A 567 5.14 -12.68 28.63
C GLN A 567 3.83 -13.06 27.90
N GLY A 568 3.91 -13.22 26.59
CA GLY A 568 2.86 -13.78 25.76
C GLY A 568 2.56 -15.26 26.09
N ARG A 569 1.49 -15.82 25.51
CA ARG A 569 1.08 -17.23 25.67
C ARG A 569 2.23 -18.22 25.49
N TRP A 570 3.07 -17.98 24.48
CA TRP A 570 4.17 -18.88 24.12
C TRP A 570 5.49 -18.60 24.84
N GLY A 571 5.57 -17.52 25.63
CA GLY A 571 6.77 -17.13 26.38
C GLY A 571 7.54 -15.94 25.82
N HIS A 572 7.18 -15.42 24.64
CA HIS A 572 7.74 -14.18 24.09
C HIS A 572 7.65 -13.03 25.09
N LYS A 573 8.74 -12.28 25.24
CA LYS A 573 8.88 -11.17 26.17
C LYS A 573 8.73 -9.85 25.45
N ASP A 574 8.29 -8.83 26.18
CA ASP A 574 8.24 -7.43 25.73
C ASP A 574 7.47 -7.21 24.42
N LEU A 575 6.53 -8.09 24.07
CA LEU A 575 5.63 -7.83 22.93
C LEU A 575 4.70 -6.64 23.17
N ALA A 576 4.57 -6.18 24.42
CA ALA A 576 3.89 -4.93 24.73
C ALA A 576 4.76 -4.07 25.62
N GLY A 577 5.11 -2.87 25.13
CA GLY A 577 6.00 -1.92 25.76
C GLY A 577 7.46 -2.17 25.46
N ASN A 578 8.33 -1.52 26.23
CA ASN A 578 9.74 -1.34 25.92
C ASN A 578 9.92 -0.63 24.57
N MET A 579 10.03 -1.29 23.42
CA MET A 579 10.10 -0.64 22.11
C MET A 579 8.88 -0.93 21.24
N MET A 580 8.47 0.08 20.46
CA MET A 580 7.64 -0.21 19.29
C MET A 580 8.50 -0.93 18.27
N GLU A 581 8.00 -2.03 17.71
CA GLU A 581 8.80 -2.93 16.90
C GLU A 581 8.51 -2.79 15.42
N TRP A 582 9.55 -2.59 14.61
CA TRP A 582 9.44 -2.64 13.15
C TRP A 582 9.04 -4.02 12.68
N VAL A 583 8.07 -4.07 11.76
CA VAL A 583 7.66 -5.30 11.03
C VAL A 583 7.83 -5.09 9.52
N LEU A 584 7.69 -6.15 8.71
CA LEU A 584 7.90 -6.11 7.27
C LEU A 584 6.96 -5.12 6.54
N ASP A 585 5.71 -5.05 6.98
CA ASP A 585 4.60 -4.44 6.25
C ASP A 585 4.74 -2.93 6.00
N TRP A 586 4.30 -2.49 4.82
CA TRP A 586 3.94 -1.10 4.56
C TRP A 586 2.60 -0.77 5.20
N TRP A 587 2.50 0.42 5.76
CA TRP A 587 1.28 0.95 6.34
C TRP A 587 0.23 1.22 5.26
N ALA A 588 -1.02 0.85 5.56
CA ALA A 588 -2.21 1.34 4.87
C ALA A 588 -3.41 1.29 5.83
N ASP A 589 -4.16 2.39 5.91
CA ASP A 589 -5.30 2.54 6.83
C ASP A 589 -6.39 1.49 6.58
N ASN A 590 -6.55 1.05 5.34
CA ASN A 590 -7.58 0.10 4.91
C ASN A 590 -7.03 -1.31 4.66
N TRP A 591 -5.80 -1.62 5.08
CA TRP A 591 -5.18 -2.93 4.84
C TRP A 591 -6.08 -4.07 5.32
N TYR A 592 -6.63 -3.98 6.54
CA TYR A 592 -7.47 -5.03 7.12
C TYR A 592 -8.83 -5.17 6.38
N ALA A 593 -9.33 -4.10 5.77
CA ALA A 593 -10.64 -4.08 5.10
C ALA A 593 -10.57 -4.55 3.64
N GLU A 594 -9.47 -4.28 2.93
CA GLU A 594 -9.37 -4.46 1.48
C GLU A 594 -8.28 -5.43 1.04
N GLY A 595 -7.11 -5.42 1.70
CA GLY A 595 -5.91 -6.14 1.24
C GLY A 595 -5.59 -7.42 2.02
N GLY A 596 -5.88 -7.43 3.33
CA GLY A 596 -5.61 -8.53 4.26
C GLY A 596 -6.84 -9.37 4.63
N ASN A 597 -8.03 -9.05 4.11
CA ASN A 597 -9.25 -9.74 4.52
C ASN A 597 -9.24 -11.22 4.08
N THR A 598 -9.05 -12.12 5.04
CA THR A 598 -8.80 -13.56 4.90
C THR A 598 -7.59 -13.94 4.04
N CYS A 599 -6.39 -13.82 4.60
CA CYS A 599 -5.14 -14.09 3.89
C CYS A 599 -4.29 -15.21 4.53
N VAL A 600 -3.52 -15.91 3.69
CA VAL A 600 -2.56 -16.96 4.06
C VAL A 600 -1.16 -16.37 3.91
N ASP A 601 -0.35 -16.39 4.98
CA ASP A 601 1.02 -15.84 5.01
C ASP A 601 1.10 -14.49 4.31
N CYS A 602 0.41 -13.49 4.84
CA CYS A 602 0.26 -12.20 4.18
C CYS A 602 1.10 -11.11 4.84
N ALA A 603 1.54 -10.20 3.99
CA ALA A 603 2.10 -8.92 4.38
C ALA A 603 1.78 -7.87 3.30
N ASN A 604 1.59 -6.62 3.69
CA ASN A 604 1.50 -5.51 2.75
C ASN A 604 2.90 -5.15 2.23
N ILE A 605 3.30 -5.79 1.13
CA ILE A 605 4.58 -5.54 0.46
C ILE A 605 4.50 -4.46 -0.62
N LEU A 606 3.32 -3.85 -0.83
CA LEU A 606 3.12 -2.79 -1.81
C LEU A 606 3.76 -1.49 -1.31
N LEU A 607 4.58 -0.86 -2.15
CA LEU A 607 5.31 0.35 -1.79
C LEU A 607 4.39 1.41 -1.15
N GLY A 608 4.61 1.66 0.12
CA GLY A 608 3.95 2.70 0.90
C GLY A 608 4.89 3.86 1.23
N GLU A 609 4.39 4.81 2.01
CA GLU A 609 5.20 5.90 2.55
C GLU A 609 5.74 5.58 3.96
N TYR A 610 4.98 4.79 4.73
CA TYR A 610 5.28 4.47 6.13
C TYR A 610 5.33 2.95 6.33
N ARG A 611 6.17 2.48 7.26
CA ARG A 611 6.24 1.07 7.68
C ARG A 611 5.47 0.89 8.98
N VAL A 612 4.92 -0.31 9.17
CA VAL A 612 4.16 -0.65 10.36
C VAL A 612 5.08 -0.83 11.58
N LEU A 613 4.56 -0.43 12.74
CA LEU A 613 5.13 -0.61 14.07
C LEU A 613 4.08 -1.23 15.01
N ARG A 614 4.54 -2.05 15.96
CA ARG A 614 3.66 -2.82 16.86
C ARG A 614 4.11 -2.74 18.33
N GLY A 615 3.20 -3.04 19.26
CA GLY A 615 3.50 -3.29 20.68
C GLY A 615 3.52 -2.09 21.63
N GLY A 616 3.55 -0.86 21.12
CA GLY A 616 3.77 0.31 22.00
C GLY A 616 5.19 0.37 22.53
N SER A 617 5.54 1.37 23.32
CA SER A 617 6.89 1.53 23.87
C SER A 617 6.87 2.13 25.27
N TRP A 618 8.05 2.24 25.87
CA TRP A 618 8.29 2.80 27.18
C TRP A 618 7.75 4.22 27.37
N VAL A 619 7.57 5.01 26.30
CA VAL A 619 7.08 6.40 26.38
C VAL A 619 5.56 6.58 26.28
N GLN A 620 4.80 5.61 25.75
CA GLN A 620 3.35 5.76 25.59
C GLN A 620 2.68 5.83 26.95
N THR A 621 1.68 6.71 27.10
CA THR A 621 0.98 7.03 28.37
C THR A 621 -0.41 6.42 28.51
N GLN A 622 -0.91 5.72 27.47
CA GLN A 622 -2.27 5.15 27.43
C GLN A 622 -2.24 3.64 27.16
N ALA A 623 -3.14 2.90 27.80
CA ALA A 623 -3.22 1.45 27.70
C ALA A 623 -3.53 0.98 26.26
N THR A 624 -4.28 1.79 25.50
CA THR A 624 -4.65 1.51 24.11
C THR A 624 -3.48 1.14 23.21
N TYR A 625 -2.30 1.73 23.40
CA TYR A 625 -1.12 1.51 22.54
C TYR A 625 -0.43 0.16 22.77
N PHE A 626 -0.74 -0.51 23.88
CA PHE A 626 -0.13 -1.79 24.27
C PHE A 626 -1.01 -2.99 23.89
N ARG A 627 -2.21 -2.73 23.35
CA ARG A 627 -3.10 -3.79 22.87
C ARG A 627 -2.49 -4.50 21.68
N ASN A 628 -2.75 -5.78 21.56
CA ASN A 628 -2.19 -6.61 20.49
C ASN A 628 -2.62 -6.11 19.10
N ALA A 629 -3.87 -5.65 18.93
CA ALA A 629 -4.32 -5.09 17.67
C ALA A 629 -3.86 -3.65 17.42
N SER A 630 -3.30 -2.93 18.40
CA SER A 630 -2.93 -1.52 18.21
C SER A 630 -1.76 -1.37 17.26
N ARG A 631 -1.98 -0.65 16.15
CA ARG A 631 -1.01 -0.47 15.07
C ARG A 631 -0.46 0.95 15.12
N ALA A 632 0.79 1.10 14.76
CA ALA A 632 1.42 2.40 14.56
C ALA A 632 2.22 2.37 13.26
N TYR A 633 2.73 3.53 12.86
CA TYR A 633 3.57 3.65 11.67
C TYR A 633 4.56 4.78 11.81
N ASP A 634 5.63 4.69 11.02
CA ASP A 634 6.58 5.78 10.84
C ASP A 634 7.25 5.64 9.47
N HIS A 635 7.86 6.74 9.00
CA HIS A 635 8.65 6.71 7.78
C HIS A 635 9.80 5.71 7.97
N PRO A 636 10.17 4.90 6.95
CA PRO A 636 11.22 3.88 7.10
C PRO A 636 12.56 4.45 7.61
N ASP A 637 12.88 5.70 7.29
CA ASP A 637 14.12 6.37 7.72
C ASP A 637 14.03 6.99 9.14
N THR A 638 12.87 6.94 9.78
CA THR A 638 12.66 7.46 11.14
C THR A 638 13.48 6.67 12.15
N ARG A 639 14.18 7.40 13.03
CA ARG A 639 15.01 6.85 14.11
C ARG A 639 14.63 7.53 15.41
N LEU A 640 13.80 6.86 16.21
CA LEU A 640 13.40 7.36 17.54
C LEU A 640 13.89 6.39 18.61
N SER A 641 14.10 6.94 19.82
CA SER A 641 14.52 6.18 21.01
C SER A 641 13.43 5.24 21.56
N SER A 642 12.25 5.25 20.96
CA SER A 642 11.09 4.39 21.24
C SER A 642 10.83 3.35 20.14
N ARG A 643 11.79 3.14 19.23
CA ARG A 643 11.69 2.20 18.11
C ARG A 643 12.79 1.16 18.21
N GLY A 644 12.41 -0.10 18.11
CA GLY A 644 13.28 -1.27 18.10
C GLY A 644 12.73 -2.29 17.11
N PHE A 645 13.13 -3.54 17.26
CA PHE A 645 12.65 -4.64 16.43
C PHE A 645 13.04 -5.99 17.02
N ARG A 646 12.42 -7.05 16.49
CA ARG A 646 12.83 -8.44 16.67
C ARG A 646 12.81 -9.16 15.32
N CYS A 647 13.50 -10.29 15.22
CA CYS A 647 13.56 -11.06 13.98
C CYS A 647 12.63 -12.29 14.01
N ALA A 648 12.20 -12.71 12.84
CA ALA A 648 11.53 -13.99 12.58
C ALA A 648 12.41 -14.89 11.70
N ARG A 649 12.15 -16.20 11.74
CA ARG A 649 12.80 -17.22 10.91
C ARG A 649 11.80 -18.27 10.46
N ASP A 650 12.01 -18.81 9.27
CA ASP A 650 11.17 -19.86 8.72
C ASP A 650 11.64 -21.24 9.17
N LYS A 651 10.72 -22.18 9.43
CA LYS A 651 11.07 -23.55 9.87
C LYS A 651 11.69 -24.39 8.75
N ASN A 652 11.27 -24.16 7.51
CA ASN A 652 11.80 -24.80 6.31
C ASN A 652 12.37 -23.70 5.40
N PRO A 653 13.69 -23.45 5.45
CA PRO A 653 14.34 -22.39 4.67
C PRO A 653 14.34 -22.65 3.15
#